data_AF-A0A2P2HXU0-F1
#
_entry.id   AF-A0A2P2HXU0-F1
#
_cell.length_a   1.000
_cell.length_b   1.000
_cell.length_c   1.000
_cell.angle_alpha   90.00
_cell.angle_beta   90.00
_cell.angle_gamma   90.00
#
_symmetry.space_group_name_H-M   'P 1'
#
loop_
_entity.id
_entity.type
_entity.pdbx_description
1 polymer ?
#
loop_
_entity_poly.entity_id
_entity_poly.type
_entity_poly.pdbx_seq_one_letter_code
_entity_poly.pdbx_strand_id
1 'polypeptide(L)'
;IGRFFMDVVQRRSRENTNFNLLALLQAVEKRGLSMSRRMEAHILKNLGASATPEVKAVLSSLASGTLKMLDDSSPVYTRKAHKQDIGQLEARLKELSNEEQEEEEGSSRNVTGLLVNLLSSYARNGQVEKAQQTLQKLERNPKFDLGIGMHCILMDMYYVNRQTEEAMKHFTSISAAEPDGNIMTGRIIKMAHLLFRDGKIDDGVALLESESKRQSSSEASSKAHQRQQDDINRSGTGGTTNEPFIDGLCHTVLSELAEKGELEPVHRMIDAILNNKLANPSRTILNFLVQIHISRNDFDAACDAMFDAHQKYKQLPCKEQIMIELIKREDTEKLQRVLDASTELLGETNTLLDLSYAFIAQGRVRQAKKIIQTPGLPISLARLEHRMNLCLKNGNTQFMEDLMAVTVDTRVDRSQLYNLLLKAYERDGSTEKALGLWTQMQEDGLAIHESFLYDLGHFLQRNGLQVPFTVPGTRVEQPQGQQQQTSRPANVDETNLKAVEFSRLLRDNQIDEAIAMHKSCSRLGTKLYFRDTCDLILKLTDERRFSDAITVTKDASKFHGRPFQNSIAVKHLLTLLKKQGDVESMTSLSDNGLEQNHLFNNMLCQAYDVSNRIDECFQKFSHDLDNFNKSDILRMNSHFPKSGFISLIINHESTLPKMEELADKYEEKGFPHGKITLWAYHFAKNNTEKASQLEQHLSVESGGLPVGPLCTHIKTTQDASLAPRLLQKMKEMPQLVPAGRDMIVYDSWINALCRSNKAKEGLQVLETVLKHKDIASLNQGMLRVLQQSLEKENIKFPYTLSQRTGAQVNKVPSSSSSSSSSSSSDSENSSSSSSSSDNNSSNEKSKRKVGGKHHAKDCASNDKYGSNRDAYRHDNKHQLDTMHDRRRDRSMNRDNSDRCRRDRNAEGNRGDRSTERSRSPQRNRRDRSAERNRRDRSTDRIRNPQPNRRDRSA
;
A
#
# COMPACT_ATOMS: atom_id res chain seq x y z
N ILE A 1 16.80 -27.32 6.33
CA ILE A 1 16.27 -27.77 5.01
C ILE A 1 14.94 -28.56 5.06
N GLY A 2 14.68 -29.42 6.05
CA GLY A 2 13.60 -30.44 6.00
C GLY A 2 12.16 -30.02 5.63
N ARG A 3 11.70 -28.79 5.87
CA ARG A 3 10.37 -28.33 5.38
C ARG A 3 10.28 -28.31 3.85
N PHE A 4 11.38 -27.94 3.17
CA PHE A 4 11.46 -27.95 1.71
C PHE A 4 11.35 -29.39 1.15
N PHE A 5 12.00 -30.37 1.80
CA PHE A 5 11.84 -31.78 1.42
C PHE A 5 10.41 -32.31 1.65
N MET A 6 9.71 -31.86 2.69
CA MET A 6 8.28 -32.17 2.87
C MET A 6 7.43 -31.63 1.73
N ASP A 7 7.65 -30.37 1.32
CA ASP A 7 6.99 -29.77 0.16
C ASP A 7 7.29 -30.55 -1.13
N VAL A 8 8.55 -30.89 -1.39
CA VAL A 8 8.98 -31.68 -2.56
C VAL A 8 8.33 -33.06 -2.57
N VAL A 9 8.28 -33.76 -1.44
CA VAL A 9 7.65 -35.09 -1.34
C VAL A 9 6.12 -35.02 -1.47
N GLN A 10 5.46 -34.00 -0.89
CA GLN A 10 4.01 -33.79 -1.05
C GLN A 10 3.62 -33.34 -2.47
N ARG A 11 4.52 -32.71 -3.21
CA ARG A 11 4.34 -32.38 -4.64
C ARG A 11 4.53 -33.64 -5.48
N ARG A 12 5.66 -34.34 -5.33
CA ARG A 12 5.95 -35.61 -6.03
C ARG A 12 4.81 -36.63 -5.90
N SER A 13 4.24 -36.81 -4.71
CA SER A 13 3.11 -37.75 -4.49
C SER A 13 1.75 -37.28 -5.03
N ARG A 14 1.66 -36.04 -5.55
CA ARG A 14 0.47 -35.45 -6.20
C ARG A 14 0.66 -35.16 -7.69
N GLU A 15 1.89 -35.29 -8.19
CA GLU A 15 2.29 -34.91 -9.55
C GLU A 15 2.88 -36.05 -10.36
N ASN A 16 3.18 -37.20 -9.74
CA ASN A 16 3.64 -38.42 -10.41
C ASN A 16 4.90 -38.22 -11.29
N THR A 17 5.66 -37.16 -10.99
CA THR A 17 6.84 -36.73 -11.75
C THR A 17 8.02 -37.68 -11.56
N ASN A 18 8.83 -37.83 -12.63
CA ASN A 18 10.13 -38.52 -12.61
C ASN A 18 11.22 -37.75 -11.83
N PHE A 19 10.83 -37.06 -10.75
CA PHE A 19 11.73 -36.29 -9.91
C PHE A 19 12.70 -37.19 -9.15
N ASN A 20 14.00 -37.08 -9.45
CA ASN A 20 15.06 -37.85 -8.79
C ASN A 20 15.37 -37.28 -7.39
N LEU A 21 14.52 -37.67 -6.44
CA LEU A 21 14.64 -37.29 -5.03
C LEU A 21 15.98 -37.74 -4.41
N LEU A 22 16.55 -38.86 -4.84
CA LEU A 22 17.83 -39.36 -4.31
C LEU A 22 18.99 -38.42 -4.68
N ALA A 23 19.05 -37.97 -5.94
CA ALA A 23 20.05 -37.00 -6.39
C ALA A 23 19.96 -35.66 -5.64
N LEU A 24 18.74 -35.16 -5.39
CA LEU A 24 18.53 -33.95 -4.57
C LEU A 24 19.02 -34.16 -3.12
N LEU A 25 18.65 -35.29 -2.50
CA LEU A 25 19.06 -35.62 -1.13
C LEU A 25 20.60 -35.71 -1.01
N GLN A 26 21.26 -36.38 -1.95
CA GLN A 26 22.72 -36.49 -2.01
C GLN A 26 23.41 -35.15 -2.29
N ALA A 27 22.85 -34.29 -3.14
CA ALA A 27 23.39 -32.95 -3.38
C ALA A 27 23.33 -32.04 -2.15
N VAL A 28 22.28 -32.21 -1.33
CA VAL A 28 22.10 -31.49 -0.06
C VAL A 28 23.01 -32.07 1.05
N GLU A 29 23.19 -33.39 1.08
CA GLU A 29 24.14 -34.08 1.95
C GLU A 29 25.58 -33.64 1.68
N LYS A 30 25.99 -33.58 0.39
CA LYS A 30 27.30 -33.07 -0.04
C LYS A 30 27.57 -31.61 0.33
N ARG A 31 26.51 -30.79 0.50
CA ARG A 31 26.61 -29.40 1.02
C ARG A 31 26.58 -29.32 2.55
N GLY A 32 26.46 -30.45 3.24
CA GLY A 32 26.47 -30.55 4.70
C GLY A 32 25.20 -30.04 5.40
N LEU A 33 24.10 -29.94 4.67
CA LEU A 33 22.87 -29.26 5.11
C LEU A 33 21.92 -30.21 5.87
N SER A 34 21.93 -30.15 7.20
CA SER A 34 21.17 -31.06 8.06
C SER A 34 19.65 -30.77 8.17
N MET A 35 18.92 -31.77 8.63
CA MET A 35 17.52 -31.71 9.06
C MET A 35 17.33 -32.37 10.44
N SER A 36 16.13 -32.28 11.01
CA SER A 36 15.81 -32.94 12.28
C SER A 36 15.17 -34.32 12.08
N ARG A 37 15.47 -35.27 12.98
CA ARG A 37 14.84 -36.62 12.98
C ARG A 37 13.31 -36.61 13.02
N ARG A 38 12.71 -35.56 13.61
CA ARG A 38 11.25 -35.36 13.55
C ARG A 38 10.77 -35.13 12.11
N MET A 39 11.54 -34.39 11.32
CA MET A 39 11.19 -34.14 9.91
C MET A 39 11.51 -35.34 9.02
N GLU A 40 12.62 -36.04 9.25
CA GLU A 40 12.92 -37.35 8.66
C GLU A 40 11.74 -38.31 8.81
N ALA A 41 11.23 -38.50 10.03
CA ALA A 41 10.09 -39.37 10.30
C ALA A 41 8.81 -38.94 9.55
N HIS A 42 8.55 -37.62 9.42
CA HIS A 42 7.43 -37.11 8.62
C HIS A 42 7.63 -37.32 7.11
N ILE A 43 8.86 -37.16 6.60
CA ILE A 43 9.21 -37.39 5.19
C ILE A 43 9.07 -38.88 4.85
N LEU A 44 9.63 -39.77 5.67
CA LEU A 44 9.52 -41.22 5.51
C LEU A 44 8.05 -41.69 5.57
N LYS A 45 7.24 -41.15 6.48
CA LYS A 45 5.80 -41.43 6.55
C LYS A 45 5.06 -41.03 5.27
N ASN A 46 5.44 -39.91 4.64
CA ASN A 46 4.82 -39.43 3.40
C ASN A 46 5.35 -40.13 2.13
N LEU A 47 6.57 -40.68 2.16
CA LEU A 47 7.11 -41.49 1.07
C LEU A 47 6.51 -42.91 1.03
N GLY A 48 6.21 -43.49 2.19
CA GLY A 48 5.61 -44.82 2.30
C GLY A 48 6.42 -45.89 1.56
N ALA A 49 5.77 -46.61 0.64
CA ALA A 49 6.41 -47.64 -0.18
C ALA A 49 7.50 -47.09 -1.14
N SER A 50 7.47 -45.80 -1.50
CA SER A 50 8.47 -45.19 -2.40
C SER A 50 9.83 -44.86 -1.74
N ALA A 51 9.96 -45.10 -0.43
CA ALA A 51 11.21 -44.90 0.30
C ALA A 51 12.17 -46.08 0.10
N THR A 52 13.03 -46.02 -0.93
CA THR A 52 14.11 -47.00 -1.16
C THR A 52 15.11 -47.03 0.02
N PRO A 53 15.89 -48.12 0.18
CA PRO A 53 16.91 -48.19 1.25
C PRO A 53 17.92 -47.04 1.21
N GLU A 54 18.31 -46.60 0.01
CA GLU A 54 19.24 -45.49 -0.22
C GLU A 54 18.63 -44.15 0.21
N VAL A 55 17.38 -43.87 -0.19
CA VAL A 55 16.65 -42.67 0.25
C VAL A 55 16.49 -42.63 1.77
N LYS A 56 16.25 -43.79 2.41
CA LYS A 56 16.26 -43.92 3.87
C LYS A 56 17.63 -43.60 4.48
N ALA A 57 18.70 -44.21 3.96
CA ALA A 57 20.06 -43.99 4.45
C ALA A 57 20.49 -42.51 4.37
N VAL A 58 20.26 -41.85 3.23
CA VAL A 58 20.59 -40.43 3.06
C VAL A 58 19.70 -39.53 3.93
N LEU A 59 18.40 -39.85 4.12
CA LEU A 59 17.54 -39.11 5.05
C LEU A 59 18.01 -39.24 6.50
N SER A 60 18.44 -40.42 6.95
CA SER A 60 19.02 -40.63 8.28
C SER A 60 20.40 -39.98 8.44
N SER A 61 21.21 -39.91 7.38
CA SER A 61 22.47 -39.16 7.34
C SER A 61 22.21 -37.65 7.49
N LEU A 62 21.28 -37.08 6.71
CA LEU A 62 20.83 -35.70 6.82
C LEU A 62 20.24 -35.38 8.21
N ALA A 63 19.65 -36.37 8.89
CA ALA A 63 19.05 -36.25 10.22
C ALA A 63 19.97 -36.69 11.38
N SER A 64 21.21 -37.08 11.09
CA SER A 64 22.22 -37.52 12.07
C SER A 64 22.63 -36.39 13.01
N GLY A 65 22.72 -35.16 12.49
CA GLY A 65 23.28 -33.99 13.16
C GLY A 65 24.80 -33.86 13.05
N THR A 66 25.51 -34.77 12.38
CA THR A 66 26.99 -34.77 12.30
C THR A 66 27.55 -34.10 11.04
N LEU A 67 26.72 -33.77 10.06
CA LEU A 67 27.12 -33.05 8.84
C LEU A 67 27.58 -31.61 9.18
N LYS A 68 28.80 -31.27 8.78
CA LYS A 68 29.29 -29.88 8.75
C LYS A 68 28.98 -29.27 7.39
N MET A 69 28.43 -28.05 7.37
CA MET A 69 28.23 -27.30 6.13
C MET A 69 29.56 -26.98 5.44
N LEU A 70 29.52 -26.87 4.10
CA LEU A 70 30.56 -26.20 3.35
C LEU A 70 30.31 -24.68 3.36
N ASP A 71 31.34 -23.89 3.65
CA ASP A 71 31.33 -22.43 3.53
C ASP A 71 31.39 -21.99 2.06
N ASP A 72 30.24 -22.07 1.39
CA ASP A 72 30.03 -21.51 0.05
C ASP A 72 29.83 -19.99 0.18
N SER A 73 30.92 -19.23 0.01
CA SER A 73 31.01 -17.77 0.23
C SER A 73 30.27 -16.91 -0.81
N SER A 74 29.23 -17.47 -1.43
CA SER A 74 28.33 -16.83 -2.38
C SER A 74 27.36 -15.86 -1.68
N PRO A 75 27.43 -14.52 -1.91
CA PRO A 75 26.68 -13.55 -1.12
C PRO A 75 25.16 -13.63 -1.40
N VAL A 76 24.38 -13.83 -0.34
CA VAL A 76 22.91 -13.86 -0.39
C VAL A 76 22.37 -12.45 -0.68
N TYR A 77 22.02 -12.18 -1.94
CA TYR A 77 21.46 -10.92 -2.41
C TYR A 77 20.08 -10.61 -1.79
N THR A 78 20.07 -10.05 -0.58
CA THR A 78 18.87 -9.53 0.06
C THR A 78 18.41 -8.24 -0.63
N ARG A 79 17.44 -8.37 -1.55
CA ARG A 79 16.90 -7.25 -2.35
C ARG A 79 16.21 -6.19 -1.49
N LYS A 80 16.98 -5.20 -1.01
CA LYS A 80 16.52 -3.83 -0.80
C LYS A 80 17.22 -2.93 -1.81
N ALA A 81 16.48 -2.43 -2.79
CA ALA A 81 17.02 -1.54 -3.81
C ALA A 81 17.28 -0.14 -3.23
N HIS A 82 18.45 0.05 -2.60
CA HIS A 82 19.03 1.39 -2.54
C HIS A 82 19.37 1.83 -3.97
N LYS A 83 18.94 3.03 -4.37
CA LYS A 83 19.65 3.78 -5.40
C LYS A 83 21.02 4.12 -4.81
N GLN A 84 22.04 3.37 -5.20
CA GLN A 84 23.42 3.82 -5.02
C GLN A 84 23.65 5.03 -5.92
N ASP A 85 24.42 5.99 -5.43
CA ASP A 85 24.77 7.19 -6.19
C ASP A 85 25.84 6.86 -7.23
N ILE A 86 25.60 7.24 -8.49
CA ILE A 86 26.56 7.06 -9.58
C ILE A 86 27.85 7.84 -9.27
N GLY A 87 27.77 9.04 -8.69
CA GLY A 87 28.96 9.83 -8.38
C GLY A 87 29.91 9.14 -7.39
N GLN A 88 29.34 8.50 -6.36
CA GLN A 88 30.10 7.72 -5.37
C GLN A 88 30.69 6.43 -5.96
N LEU A 89 29.98 5.77 -6.88
CA LEU A 89 30.51 4.58 -7.57
C LEU A 89 31.58 4.94 -8.61
N GLU A 90 31.43 6.07 -9.33
CA GLU A 90 32.45 6.59 -10.26
C GLU A 90 33.71 7.05 -9.53
N ALA A 91 33.57 7.73 -8.38
CA ALA A 91 34.70 8.13 -7.54
C ALA A 91 35.47 6.90 -7.04
N ARG A 92 34.77 5.90 -6.49
CA ARG A 92 35.38 4.68 -5.97
C ARG A 92 36.02 3.80 -7.05
N LEU A 93 35.55 3.89 -8.30
CA LEU A 93 36.24 3.25 -9.43
C LEU A 93 37.56 3.94 -9.75
N LYS A 94 37.61 5.29 -9.69
CA LYS A 94 38.83 6.07 -9.91
C LYS A 94 39.86 5.89 -8.81
N GLU A 95 39.43 5.76 -7.56
CA GLU A 95 40.29 5.41 -6.42
C GLU A 95 41.00 4.07 -6.70
N LEU A 96 40.23 3.01 -6.96
CA LEU A 96 40.78 1.68 -7.26
C LEU A 96 41.66 1.66 -8.53
N SER A 97 41.28 2.35 -9.60
CA SER A 97 42.08 2.38 -10.84
C SER A 97 43.36 3.22 -10.76
N ASN A 98 43.59 3.93 -9.65
CA ASN A 98 44.89 4.53 -9.32
C ASN A 98 45.75 3.56 -8.50
N GLU A 99 45.15 2.59 -7.82
CA GLU A 99 45.81 1.54 -7.03
C GLU A 99 46.18 0.31 -7.89
N GLU A 100 45.59 0.15 -9.09
CA GLU A 100 45.85 -0.91 -10.09
C GLU A 100 47.28 -0.93 -10.70
N GLN A 101 48.27 -0.26 -10.09
CA GLN A 101 49.69 -0.34 -10.48
C GLN A 101 50.54 -1.27 -9.58
N GLU A 102 49.99 -1.78 -8.47
CA GLU A 102 50.64 -2.79 -7.62
C GLU A 102 49.80 -4.09 -7.59
N GLU A 103 50.43 -5.23 -7.29
CA GLU A 103 50.03 -6.56 -7.83
C GLU A 103 48.90 -7.32 -7.09
N GLU A 104 48.47 -8.42 -7.76
CA GLU A 104 47.77 -9.63 -7.29
C GLU A 104 46.30 -9.88 -7.71
N GLU A 105 46.03 -11.16 -8.04
CA GLU A 105 44.78 -11.66 -8.64
C GLU A 105 43.52 -11.44 -7.79
N GLY A 106 43.66 -11.13 -6.50
CA GLY A 106 42.54 -10.88 -5.59
C GLY A 106 41.74 -9.60 -5.91
N SER A 107 42.41 -8.54 -6.38
CA SER A 107 41.79 -7.21 -6.53
C SER A 107 40.67 -7.18 -7.59
N SER A 108 40.85 -7.96 -8.68
CA SER A 108 39.89 -8.09 -9.80
C SER A 108 38.45 -8.36 -9.36
N ARG A 109 38.25 -9.11 -8.26
CA ARG A 109 36.93 -9.49 -7.76
C ARG A 109 36.15 -8.30 -7.18
N ASN A 110 36.84 -7.35 -6.55
CA ASN A 110 36.25 -6.13 -6.01
C ASN A 110 35.89 -5.14 -7.13
N VAL A 111 36.78 -4.94 -8.10
CA VAL A 111 36.54 -4.07 -9.26
C VAL A 111 35.38 -4.60 -10.10
N THR A 112 35.33 -5.91 -10.36
CA THR A 112 34.20 -6.57 -11.05
C THR A 112 32.87 -6.31 -10.33
N GLY A 113 32.83 -6.47 -9.00
CA GLY A 113 31.64 -6.16 -8.20
C GLY A 113 31.21 -4.69 -8.24
N LEU A 114 32.15 -3.75 -8.30
CA LEU A 114 31.85 -2.33 -8.46
C LEU A 114 31.32 -2.00 -9.87
N LEU A 115 31.94 -2.55 -10.92
CA LEU A 115 31.50 -2.40 -12.30
C LEU A 115 30.09 -2.98 -12.53
N VAL A 116 29.74 -4.10 -11.89
CA VAL A 116 28.39 -4.67 -11.89
C VAL A 116 27.37 -3.68 -11.28
N ASN A 117 27.71 -3.04 -10.16
CA ASN A 117 26.84 -2.03 -9.52
C ASN A 117 26.72 -0.74 -10.35
N LEU A 118 27.81 -0.32 -11.01
CA LEU A 118 27.81 0.79 -11.98
C LEU A 118 26.91 0.48 -13.18
N LEU A 119 27.07 -0.67 -13.83
CA LEU A 119 26.22 -1.14 -14.93
C LEU A 119 24.74 -1.12 -14.53
N SER A 120 24.42 -1.67 -13.35
CA SER A 120 23.07 -1.67 -12.78
C SER A 120 22.52 -0.26 -12.52
N SER A 121 23.38 0.73 -12.26
CA SER A 121 22.99 2.11 -11.94
C SER A 121 22.86 2.97 -13.19
N TYR A 122 23.79 2.85 -14.15
CA TYR A 122 23.71 3.48 -15.46
C TYR A 122 22.45 3.04 -16.21
N ALA A 123 22.20 1.71 -16.28
CA ALA A 123 21.08 1.17 -17.02
C ALA A 123 19.71 1.58 -16.43
N ARG A 124 19.56 1.58 -15.10
CA ARG A 124 18.33 2.07 -14.43
C ARG A 124 18.10 3.58 -14.58
N ASN A 125 19.14 4.35 -14.89
CA ASN A 125 19.07 5.80 -15.11
C ASN A 125 19.19 6.17 -16.61
N GLY A 126 19.08 5.20 -17.53
CA GLY A 126 19.05 5.43 -18.97
C GLY A 126 20.38 5.84 -19.62
N GLN A 127 21.52 5.70 -18.93
CA GLN A 127 22.83 6.13 -19.45
C GLN A 127 23.46 5.04 -20.35
N VAL A 128 22.87 4.85 -21.54
CA VAL A 128 23.17 3.73 -22.47
C VAL A 128 24.66 3.59 -22.79
N GLU A 129 25.32 4.66 -23.24
CA GLU A 129 26.73 4.62 -23.64
C GLU A 129 27.64 4.18 -22.49
N LYS A 130 27.45 4.75 -21.29
CA LYS A 130 28.20 4.35 -20.09
C LYS A 130 27.88 2.91 -19.66
N ALA A 131 26.62 2.47 -19.79
CA ALA A 131 26.25 1.09 -19.53
C ALA A 131 26.95 0.13 -20.52
N GLN A 132 26.94 0.42 -21.82
CA GLN A 132 27.62 -0.36 -22.85
C GLN A 132 29.14 -0.40 -22.65
N GLN A 133 29.79 0.73 -22.38
CA GLN A 133 31.22 0.77 -22.05
C GLN A 133 31.56 -0.03 -20.78
N THR A 134 30.67 -0.06 -19.78
CA THR A 134 30.85 -0.84 -18.55
C THR A 134 30.63 -2.33 -18.79
N LEU A 135 29.65 -2.69 -19.63
CA LEU A 135 29.39 -4.06 -20.06
C LEU A 135 30.58 -4.63 -20.85
N GLN A 136 31.09 -3.91 -21.84
CA GLN A 136 32.29 -4.30 -22.60
C GLN A 136 33.54 -4.45 -21.73
N LYS A 137 33.66 -3.70 -20.63
CA LYS A 137 34.75 -3.87 -19.65
C LYS A 137 34.59 -5.14 -18.82
N LEU A 138 33.36 -5.52 -18.48
CA LEU A 138 33.04 -6.75 -17.77
C LEU A 138 33.19 -8.00 -18.67
N GLU A 139 32.73 -7.94 -19.91
CA GLU A 139 32.81 -9.04 -20.90
C GLU A 139 34.25 -9.38 -21.31
N ARG A 140 35.21 -8.48 -21.10
CA ARG A 140 36.65 -8.77 -21.24
C ARG A 140 37.21 -9.69 -20.16
N ASN A 141 36.48 -9.92 -19.06
CA ASN A 141 36.88 -10.85 -18.02
C ASN A 141 36.29 -12.25 -18.31
N PRO A 142 37.10 -13.25 -18.72
CA PRO A 142 36.61 -14.58 -19.11
C PRO A 142 36.08 -15.42 -17.93
N LYS A 143 36.08 -14.88 -16.70
CA LYS A 143 35.47 -15.49 -15.50
C LYS A 143 34.15 -14.81 -15.08
N PHE A 144 33.60 -13.89 -15.89
CA PHE A 144 32.40 -13.12 -15.56
C PHE A 144 31.16 -13.56 -16.35
N ASP A 145 30.25 -14.28 -15.69
CA ASP A 145 28.91 -14.60 -16.21
C ASP A 145 27.89 -13.51 -15.88
N LEU A 146 27.17 -13.02 -16.90
CA LEU A 146 26.12 -12.02 -16.74
C LEU A 146 24.84 -12.66 -16.18
N GLY A 147 24.60 -12.54 -14.89
CA GLY A 147 23.41 -13.13 -14.26
C GLY A 147 22.08 -12.61 -14.82
N ILE A 148 21.05 -13.48 -14.89
CA ILE A 148 19.69 -13.21 -15.42
C ILE A 148 19.12 -11.86 -14.95
N GLY A 149 19.33 -11.52 -13.68
CA GLY A 149 18.86 -10.26 -13.09
C GLY A 149 19.44 -9.00 -13.72
N MET A 150 20.64 -9.06 -14.33
CA MET A 150 21.24 -7.96 -15.08
C MET A 150 20.76 -7.93 -16.54
N HIS A 151 20.66 -9.09 -17.21
CA HIS A 151 20.02 -9.17 -18.54
C HIS A 151 18.64 -8.50 -18.54
N CYS A 152 17.84 -8.72 -17.49
CA CYS A 152 16.54 -8.07 -17.31
C CYS A 152 16.63 -6.53 -17.31
N ILE A 153 17.62 -5.96 -16.63
CA ILE A 153 17.80 -4.51 -16.49
C ILE A 153 18.29 -3.89 -17.80
N LEU A 154 19.19 -4.58 -18.50
CA LEU A 154 19.70 -4.15 -19.81
C LEU A 154 18.62 -4.25 -20.88
N MET A 155 17.84 -5.33 -20.91
CA MET A 155 16.67 -5.50 -21.78
C MET A 155 15.62 -4.40 -21.54
N ASP A 156 15.31 -4.06 -20.28
CA ASP A 156 14.41 -2.94 -19.96
C ASP A 156 15.02 -1.56 -20.37
N MET A 157 16.33 -1.37 -20.26
CA MET A 157 17.03 -0.16 -20.73
C MET A 157 16.99 -0.02 -22.26
N TYR A 158 17.31 -1.09 -22.99
CA TYR A 158 17.30 -1.09 -24.46
C TYR A 158 15.89 -0.97 -25.04
N TYR A 159 14.89 -1.51 -24.36
CA TYR A 159 13.47 -1.27 -24.69
C TYR A 159 13.13 0.23 -24.65
N VAL A 160 13.45 0.92 -23.54
CA VAL A 160 13.18 2.37 -23.40
C VAL A 160 13.92 3.19 -24.45
N ASN A 161 15.15 2.79 -24.80
CA ASN A 161 15.99 3.47 -25.79
C ASN A 161 15.79 2.95 -27.23
N ARG A 162 14.77 2.11 -27.47
CA ARG A 162 14.36 1.61 -28.79
C ARG A 162 15.49 0.91 -29.58
N GLN A 163 16.36 0.17 -28.88
CA GLN A 163 17.46 -0.62 -29.45
C GLN A 163 17.08 -2.11 -29.51
N THR A 164 16.32 -2.47 -30.53
CA THR A 164 15.65 -3.78 -30.66
C THR A 164 16.61 -4.96 -30.67
N GLU A 165 17.72 -4.90 -31.41
CA GLU A 165 18.66 -6.03 -31.50
C GLU A 165 19.35 -6.34 -30.16
N GLU A 166 19.77 -5.31 -29.41
CA GLU A 166 20.38 -5.49 -28.08
C GLU A 166 19.38 -5.95 -27.02
N ALA A 167 18.13 -5.46 -27.08
CA ALA A 167 17.04 -5.95 -26.25
C ALA A 167 16.76 -7.45 -26.51
N MET A 168 16.68 -7.83 -27.79
CA MET A 168 16.43 -9.21 -28.23
C MET A 168 17.59 -10.15 -27.89
N LYS A 169 18.86 -9.73 -28.02
CA LYS A 169 20.02 -10.53 -27.57
C LYS A 169 19.90 -10.92 -26.10
N HIS A 170 19.65 -9.96 -25.21
CA HIS A 170 19.48 -10.24 -23.79
C HIS A 170 18.20 -11.02 -23.48
N PHE A 171 17.12 -10.85 -24.25
CA PHE A 171 15.91 -11.69 -24.14
C PHE A 171 16.22 -13.15 -24.46
N THR A 172 16.90 -13.44 -25.57
CA THR A 172 17.31 -14.81 -25.93
C THR A 172 18.17 -15.46 -24.85
N SER A 173 19.08 -14.71 -24.20
CA SER A 173 19.85 -15.22 -23.06
C SER A 173 18.96 -15.57 -21.86
N ILE A 174 17.91 -14.79 -21.59
CA ILE A 174 16.93 -15.09 -20.53
C ILE A 174 16.12 -16.35 -20.90
N SER A 175 15.64 -16.47 -22.14
CA SER A 175 14.89 -17.65 -22.60
C SER A 175 15.72 -18.94 -22.55
N ALA A 176 17.03 -18.86 -22.84
CA ALA A 176 17.96 -19.97 -22.73
C ALA A 176 18.28 -20.35 -21.26
N ALA A 177 18.36 -19.37 -20.35
CA ALA A 177 18.65 -19.60 -18.94
C ALA A 177 17.44 -20.08 -18.11
N GLU A 178 16.22 -19.74 -18.54
CA GLU A 178 14.94 -20.20 -17.93
C GLU A 178 14.19 -21.11 -18.93
N PRO A 179 14.66 -22.36 -19.17
CA PRO A 179 14.08 -23.27 -20.16
C PRO A 179 12.61 -23.60 -19.89
N ASP A 180 12.19 -23.63 -18.62
CA ASP A 180 10.82 -23.94 -18.15
C ASP A 180 9.76 -22.85 -18.48
N GLY A 181 10.14 -21.78 -19.20
CA GLY A 181 9.20 -20.75 -19.69
C GLY A 181 8.81 -19.69 -18.65
N ASN A 182 9.52 -19.60 -17.53
CA ASN A 182 9.23 -18.75 -16.36
C ASN A 182 9.51 -17.23 -16.58
N ILE A 183 9.37 -16.76 -17.82
CA ILE A 183 9.57 -15.35 -18.21
C ILE A 183 8.30 -14.56 -17.88
N MET A 184 8.45 -13.38 -17.26
CA MET A 184 7.31 -12.51 -16.95
C MET A 184 6.61 -12.03 -18.24
N THR A 185 5.29 -12.22 -18.33
CA THR A 185 4.44 -11.88 -19.48
C THR A 185 4.64 -10.44 -20.00
N GLY A 186 4.76 -9.46 -19.08
CA GLY A 186 5.03 -8.07 -19.44
C GLY A 186 6.40 -7.79 -20.07
N ARG A 187 7.33 -8.76 -20.10
CA ARG A 187 8.57 -8.68 -20.90
C ARG A 187 8.39 -9.24 -22.30
N ILE A 188 7.65 -10.34 -22.43
CA ILE A 188 7.30 -10.94 -23.73
C ILE A 188 6.53 -9.91 -24.56
N ILE A 189 5.52 -9.25 -23.97
CA ILE A 189 4.75 -8.16 -24.60
C ILE A 189 5.66 -6.97 -25.01
N LYS A 190 6.67 -6.62 -24.19
CA LYS A 190 7.64 -5.56 -24.53
C LYS A 190 8.54 -5.94 -25.72
N MET A 191 9.04 -7.17 -25.78
CA MET A 191 9.90 -7.60 -26.89
C MET A 191 9.10 -7.72 -28.20
N ALA A 192 7.87 -8.25 -28.12
CA ALA A 192 6.95 -8.21 -29.23
C ALA A 192 6.69 -6.77 -29.70
N HIS A 193 6.41 -5.82 -28.79
CA HIS A 193 6.21 -4.42 -29.17
C HIS A 193 7.37 -3.86 -30.01
N LEU A 194 8.62 -4.11 -29.64
CA LEU A 194 9.77 -3.66 -30.43
C LEU A 194 9.78 -4.26 -31.85
N LEU A 195 9.51 -5.56 -31.99
CA LEU A 195 9.44 -6.23 -33.29
C LEU A 195 8.31 -5.67 -34.18
N PHE A 196 7.10 -5.54 -33.62
CA PHE A 196 5.95 -4.91 -34.31
C PHE A 196 6.26 -3.45 -34.70
N ARG A 197 6.88 -2.68 -33.79
CA ARG A 197 7.25 -1.28 -33.99
C ARG A 197 8.25 -1.09 -35.13
N ASP A 198 9.18 -2.03 -35.30
CA ASP A 198 10.18 -2.07 -36.37
C ASP A 198 9.69 -2.79 -37.65
N GLY A 199 8.39 -3.10 -37.75
CA GLY A 199 7.77 -3.73 -38.93
C GLY A 199 7.94 -5.24 -39.02
N LYS A 200 8.63 -5.88 -38.07
CA LYS A 200 8.82 -7.33 -37.95
C LYS A 200 7.60 -7.98 -37.28
N ILE A 201 6.43 -7.83 -37.89
CA ILE A 201 5.13 -8.23 -37.34
C ILE A 201 5.09 -9.74 -37.08
N ASP A 202 5.43 -10.56 -38.08
CA ASP A 202 5.36 -12.03 -37.96
C ASP A 202 6.39 -12.59 -36.96
N ASP A 203 7.59 -12.00 -36.86
CA ASP A 203 8.56 -12.33 -35.78
C ASP A 203 7.97 -12.04 -34.39
N GLY A 204 7.26 -10.91 -34.26
CA GLY A 204 6.57 -10.50 -33.02
C GLY A 204 5.42 -11.45 -32.64
N VAL A 205 4.62 -11.89 -33.62
CA VAL A 205 3.56 -12.90 -33.42
C VAL A 205 4.20 -14.25 -33.02
N ALA A 206 5.23 -14.69 -33.73
CA ALA A 206 5.95 -15.92 -33.44
C ALA A 206 6.59 -15.94 -32.05
N LEU A 207 7.08 -14.79 -31.56
CA LEU A 207 7.58 -14.64 -30.19
C LEU A 207 6.45 -14.79 -29.14
N LEU A 208 5.30 -14.15 -29.36
CA LEU A 208 4.13 -14.26 -28.46
C LEU A 208 3.60 -15.71 -28.42
N GLU A 209 3.51 -16.37 -29.57
CA GLU A 209 3.09 -17.76 -29.68
C GLU A 209 4.09 -18.75 -29.05
N SER A 210 5.38 -18.63 -29.37
CA SER A 210 6.39 -19.59 -28.91
C SER A 210 6.56 -19.53 -27.39
N GLU A 211 6.63 -18.33 -26.80
CA GLU A 211 6.77 -18.18 -25.35
C GLU A 211 5.49 -18.56 -24.59
N SER A 212 4.29 -18.33 -25.15
CA SER A 212 3.04 -18.88 -24.57
C SER A 212 3.01 -20.40 -24.61
N LYS A 213 3.39 -21.01 -25.73
CA LYS A 213 3.50 -22.48 -25.87
C LYS A 213 4.50 -23.04 -24.84
N ARG A 214 5.67 -22.41 -24.66
CA ARG A 214 6.62 -22.75 -23.58
C ARG A 214 5.97 -22.64 -22.22
N GLN A 215 5.36 -21.50 -21.88
CA GLN A 215 4.64 -21.30 -20.60
C GLN A 215 3.54 -22.35 -20.35
N SER A 216 2.86 -22.83 -21.39
CA SER A 216 1.82 -23.86 -21.27
C SER A 216 2.36 -25.29 -21.03
N SER A 217 3.57 -25.58 -21.53
CA SER A 217 4.17 -26.92 -21.54
C SER A 217 4.75 -27.38 -20.18
N SER A 218 4.94 -26.48 -19.23
CA SER A 218 5.48 -26.81 -17.90
C SER A 218 4.38 -27.29 -16.94
N GLU A 219 4.52 -28.50 -16.38
CA GLU A 219 3.56 -29.08 -15.41
C GLU A 219 3.38 -28.23 -14.13
N ALA A 220 4.38 -27.41 -13.78
CA ALA A 220 4.28 -26.46 -12.68
C ALA A 220 3.46 -25.21 -13.07
N SER A 221 3.57 -24.76 -14.32
CA SER A 221 2.80 -23.64 -14.87
C SER A 221 1.36 -24.01 -15.14
N SER A 222 1.07 -25.21 -15.66
CA SER A 222 -0.29 -25.64 -15.99
C SER A 222 -1.22 -25.58 -14.77
N LYS A 223 -0.75 -25.95 -13.57
CA LYS A 223 -1.52 -25.83 -12.32
C LYS A 223 -1.63 -24.39 -11.79
N ALA A 224 -0.70 -23.51 -12.12
CA ALA A 224 -0.82 -22.08 -11.82
C ALA A 224 -1.85 -21.42 -12.73
N HIS A 225 -1.74 -21.64 -14.04
CA HIS A 225 -2.73 -21.25 -15.05
C HIS A 225 -4.12 -21.81 -14.73
N GLN A 226 -4.26 -23.10 -14.39
CA GLN A 226 -5.55 -23.70 -14.04
C GLN A 226 -6.21 -22.98 -12.86
N ARG A 227 -5.47 -22.70 -11.78
CA ARG A 227 -6.01 -21.96 -10.62
C ARG A 227 -6.39 -20.53 -10.97
N GLN A 228 -5.56 -19.84 -11.74
CA GLN A 228 -5.84 -18.49 -12.20
C GLN A 228 -7.08 -18.48 -13.11
N GLN A 229 -7.25 -19.50 -13.98
CA GLN A 229 -8.43 -19.71 -14.83
C GLN A 229 -9.69 -20.05 -14.00
N ASP A 230 -9.56 -20.87 -12.95
CA ASP A 230 -10.67 -21.25 -12.05
C ASP A 230 -11.15 -20.06 -11.18
N ASP A 231 -10.23 -19.19 -10.74
CA ASP A 231 -10.57 -17.93 -10.07
C ASP A 231 -11.19 -16.91 -11.05
N ILE A 232 -10.63 -16.75 -12.26
CA ILE A 232 -11.20 -15.94 -13.36
C ILE A 232 -12.64 -16.38 -13.68
N ASN A 233 -12.89 -17.69 -13.77
CA ASN A 233 -14.22 -18.25 -14.07
C ASN A 233 -15.23 -18.07 -12.90
N ARG A 234 -14.76 -17.74 -11.69
CA ARG A 234 -15.61 -17.49 -10.52
C ARG A 234 -15.92 -16.01 -10.29
N SER A 235 -15.01 -15.10 -10.64
CA SER A 235 -15.21 -13.67 -10.46
C SER A 235 -15.60 -12.98 -11.76
N GLY A 236 -16.91 -12.72 -11.95
CA GLY A 236 -17.43 -11.85 -13.02
C GLY A 236 -17.04 -10.36 -12.89
N THR A 237 -16.06 -10.06 -12.04
CA THR A 237 -15.44 -8.76 -11.76
C THR A 237 -13.94 -9.00 -11.60
N GLY A 238 -13.15 -8.58 -12.60
CA GLY A 238 -11.71 -8.90 -12.69
C GLY A 238 -10.91 -8.50 -11.45
N GLY A 239 -10.10 -9.43 -10.93
CA GLY A 239 -9.64 -9.37 -9.54
C GLY A 239 -8.35 -10.10 -9.19
N THR A 240 -7.51 -10.49 -10.16
CA THR A 240 -6.15 -10.99 -9.84
C THR A 240 -5.13 -9.85 -9.77
N THR A 241 -4.10 -9.98 -8.92
CA THR A 241 -3.25 -8.85 -8.49
C THR A 241 -2.37 -8.24 -9.58
N ASN A 242 -2.29 -8.84 -10.76
CA ASN A 242 -1.40 -8.42 -11.85
C ASN A 242 -2.16 -7.88 -13.07
N GLU A 243 -3.46 -8.12 -13.19
CA GLU A 243 -4.27 -7.71 -14.36
C GLU A 243 -4.16 -6.21 -14.68
N PRO A 244 -4.34 -5.26 -13.72
CA PRO A 244 -4.26 -3.83 -14.02
C PRO A 244 -2.90 -3.35 -14.54
N PHE A 245 -1.81 -4.08 -14.22
CA PHE A 245 -0.48 -3.77 -14.73
C PHE A 245 -0.29 -4.24 -16.18
N ILE A 246 -0.81 -5.42 -16.52
CA ILE A 246 -0.77 -5.93 -17.90
C ILE A 246 -1.72 -5.11 -18.79
N ASP A 247 -2.92 -4.79 -18.33
CA ASP A 247 -3.87 -3.91 -19.05
C ASP A 247 -3.26 -2.53 -19.35
N GLY A 248 -2.59 -1.92 -18.37
CA GLY A 248 -1.90 -0.63 -18.54
C GLY A 248 -0.70 -0.71 -19.49
N LEU A 249 0.06 -1.81 -19.46
CA LEU A 249 1.15 -2.06 -20.41
C LEU A 249 0.60 -2.23 -21.84
N CYS A 250 -0.42 -3.06 -22.02
CA CYS A 250 -1.09 -3.26 -23.31
C CYS A 250 -1.66 -1.93 -23.83
N HIS A 251 -2.29 -1.10 -23.00
CA HIS A 251 -2.73 0.23 -23.40
C HIS A 251 -1.58 1.10 -23.92
N THR A 252 -0.43 1.11 -23.23
CA THR A 252 0.72 1.93 -23.61
C THR A 252 1.30 1.46 -24.96
N VAL A 253 1.46 0.14 -25.12
CA VAL A 253 1.99 -0.52 -26.32
C VAL A 253 1.06 -0.35 -27.52
N LEU A 254 -0.24 -0.60 -27.35
CA LEU A 254 -1.22 -0.52 -28.42
C LEU A 254 -1.51 0.93 -28.81
N SER A 255 -1.34 1.92 -27.91
CA SER A 255 -1.39 3.35 -28.25
C SER A 255 -0.23 3.75 -29.17
N GLU A 256 1.02 3.38 -28.87
CA GLU A 256 2.17 3.72 -29.73
C GLU A 256 2.03 3.12 -31.15
N LEU A 257 1.43 1.93 -31.27
CA LEU A 257 1.13 1.33 -32.58
C LEU A 257 -0.09 1.98 -33.27
N ALA A 258 -1.16 2.29 -32.53
CA ALA A 258 -2.36 2.94 -33.07
C ALA A 258 -2.10 4.39 -33.51
N GLU A 259 -1.18 5.11 -32.86
CA GLU A 259 -0.73 6.45 -33.25
C GLU A 259 -0.07 6.48 -34.64
N LYS A 260 0.50 5.37 -35.11
CA LYS A 260 0.96 5.25 -36.51
C LYS A 260 -0.20 5.13 -37.52
N GLY A 261 -1.41 4.82 -37.07
CA GLY A 261 -2.57 4.56 -37.92
C GLY A 261 -2.56 3.23 -38.69
N GLU A 262 -1.58 2.35 -38.42
CA GLU A 262 -1.42 1.04 -39.06
C GLU A 262 -2.38 0.00 -38.44
N LEU A 263 -3.22 -0.63 -39.28
CA LEU A 263 -4.32 -1.50 -38.81
C LEU A 263 -3.89 -2.98 -38.61
N GLU A 264 -3.06 -3.51 -39.50
CA GLU A 264 -2.56 -4.90 -39.43
C GLU A 264 -1.71 -5.15 -38.16
N PRO A 265 -0.73 -4.29 -37.78
CA PRO A 265 0.09 -4.54 -36.60
C PRO A 265 -0.75 -4.56 -35.31
N VAL A 266 -1.75 -3.68 -35.18
CA VAL A 266 -2.57 -3.62 -33.97
C VAL A 266 -3.54 -4.79 -33.88
N HIS A 267 -4.20 -5.19 -34.97
CA HIS A 267 -5.01 -6.41 -34.99
C HIS A 267 -4.17 -7.64 -34.67
N ARG A 268 -3.06 -7.86 -35.39
CA ARG A 268 -2.15 -8.99 -35.16
C ARG A 268 -1.61 -9.02 -33.74
N MET A 269 -1.30 -7.88 -33.12
CA MET A 269 -0.81 -7.85 -31.74
C MET A 269 -1.92 -8.18 -30.73
N ILE A 270 -3.14 -7.67 -30.93
CA ILE A 270 -4.28 -7.96 -30.04
C ILE A 270 -4.69 -9.43 -30.15
N ASP A 271 -4.83 -9.96 -31.37
CA ASP A 271 -5.11 -11.38 -31.61
C ASP A 271 -4.01 -12.27 -31.03
N ALA A 272 -2.73 -11.93 -31.24
CA ALA A 272 -1.62 -12.69 -30.67
C ALA A 272 -1.56 -12.60 -29.14
N ILE A 273 -1.97 -11.50 -28.50
CA ILE A 273 -2.06 -11.41 -27.04
C ILE A 273 -3.23 -12.23 -26.48
N LEU A 274 -4.41 -12.14 -27.10
CA LEU A 274 -5.64 -12.77 -26.60
C LEU A 274 -5.68 -14.28 -26.90
N ASN A 275 -5.32 -14.71 -28.11
CA ASN A 275 -5.32 -16.13 -28.47
C ASN A 275 -4.28 -16.93 -27.68
N ASN A 276 -3.12 -16.33 -27.39
CA ASN A 276 -2.09 -16.91 -26.53
C ASN A 276 -2.32 -16.69 -25.02
N LYS A 277 -3.49 -16.14 -24.63
CA LYS A 277 -3.90 -15.88 -23.24
C LYS A 277 -2.94 -15.03 -22.40
N LEU A 278 -2.16 -14.16 -23.04
CA LEU A 278 -1.17 -13.31 -22.38
C LEU A 278 -1.81 -12.11 -21.65
N ALA A 279 -3.05 -11.76 -22.01
CA ALA A 279 -3.91 -10.86 -21.26
C ALA A 279 -5.38 -11.31 -21.37
N ASN A 280 -6.21 -10.89 -20.40
CA ASN A 280 -7.67 -11.06 -20.48
C ASN A 280 -8.27 -10.08 -21.51
N PRO A 281 -9.41 -10.40 -22.17
CA PRO A 281 -10.10 -9.50 -23.10
C PRO A 281 -10.80 -8.34 -22.36
N SER A 282 -10.01 -7.34 -21.96
CA SER A 282 -10.48 -6.14 -21.30
C SER A 282 -11.03 -5.12 -22.30
N ARG A 283 -11.90 -4.21 -21.84
CA ARG A 283 -12.32 -3.05 -22.64
C ARG A 283 -11.13 -2.18 -23.03
N THR A 284 -10.12 -2.10 -22.15
CA THR A 284 -8.86 -1.39 -22.36
C THR A 284 -8.17 -1.84 -23.65
N ILE A 285 -8.05 -3.16 -23.86
CA ILE A 285 -7.42 -3.75 -25.04
C ILE A 285 -8.36 -3.70 -26.25
N LEU A 286 -9.61 -4.11 -26.07
CA LEU A 286 -10.59 -4.20 -27.18
C LEU A 286 -11.00 -2.85 -27.76
N ASN A 287 -10.83 -1.74 -27.02
CA ASN A 287 -11.04 -0.38 -27.54
C ASN A 287 -10.15 -0.09 -28.77
N PHE A 288 -8.90 -0.55 -28.80
CA PHE A 288 -7.97 -0.22 -29.89
C PHE A 288 -8.40 -0.79 -31.25
N LEU A 289 -9.05 -1.96 -31.26
CA LEU A 289 -9.66 -2.56 -32.47
C LEU A 289 -10.63 -1.55 -33.12
N VAL A 290 -11.57 -1.03 -32.32
CA VAL A 290 -12.64 -0.15 -32.78
C VAL A 290 -12.13 1.28 -33.03
N GLN A 291 -11.24 1.77 -32.17
CA GLN A 291 -10.74 3.15 -32.21
C GLN A 291 -9.88 3.45 -33.45
N ILE A 292 -9.24 2.45 -34.05
CA ILE A 292 -8.51 2.63 -35.33
C ILE A 292 -9.48 2.84 -36.49
N HIS A 293 -10.58 2.08 -36.57
CA HIS A 293 -11.62 2.29 -37.57
C HIS A 293 -12.32 3.66 -37.39
N ILE A 294 -12.64 4.05 -36.16
CA ILE A 294 -13.14 5.41 -35.83
C ILE A 294 -12.16 6.49 -36.30
N SER A 295 -10.87 6.36 -36.00
CA SER A 295 -9.83 7.34 -36.41
C SER A 295 -9.67 7.45 -37.93
N ARG A 296 -10.04 6.40 -38.69
CA ARG A 296 -10.07 6.38 -40.16
C ARG A 296 -11.39 6.90 -40.75
N ASN A 297 -12.35 7.29 -39.92
CA ASN A 297 -13.75 7.60 -40.27
C ASN A 297 -14.54 6.42 -40.89
N ASP A 298 -14.08 5.19 -40.69
CA ASP A 298 -14.71 3.95 -41.12
C ASP A 298 -15.61 3.40 -40.01
N PHE A 299 -16.77 4.04 -39.82
CA PHE A 299 -17.65 3.74 -38.69
C PHE A 299 -18.48 2.47 -38.86
N ASP A 300 -18.64 1.98 -40.09
CA ASP A 300 -19.37 0.73 -40.35
C ASP A 300 -18.53 -0.47 -39.91
N ALA A 301 -17.25 -0.55 -40.31
CA ALA A 301 -16.34 -1.56 -39.78
C ALA A 301 -16.05 -1.37 -38.28
N ALA A 302 -16.08 -0.14 -37.75
CA ALA A 302 -16.02 0.09 -36.30
C ALA A 302 -17.21 -0.52 -35.55
N CYS A 303 -18.43 -0.44 -36.12
CA CYS A 303 -19.61 -1.08 -35.55
C CYS A 303 -19.48 -2.61 -35.60
N ASP A 304 -19.09 -3.18 -36.74
CA ASP A 304 -18.94 -4.62 -36.88
C ASP A 304 -17.81 -5.18 -35.98
N ALA A 305 -16.68 -4.49 -35.85
CA ALA A 305 -15.63 -4.83 -34.89
C ALA A 305 -16.12 -4.80 -33.42
N MET A 306 -17.01 -3.86 -33.06
CA MET A 306 -17.65 -3.84 -31.74
C MET A 306 -18.64 -5.01 -31.56
N PHE A 307 -19.41 -5.37 -32.59
CA PHE A 307 -20.31 -6.53 -32.52
C PHE A 307 -19.54 -7.85 -32.45
N ASP A 308 -18.43 -7.99 -33.18
CA ASP A 308 -17.51 -9.12 -33.09
C ASP A 308 -16.91 -9.24 -31.67
N ALA A 309 -16.46 -8.13 -31.08
CA ALA A 309 -15.98 -8.10 -29.70
C ALA A 309 -17.08 -8.45 -28.68
N HIS A 310 -18.33 -8.06 -28.93
CA HIS A 310 -19.47 -8.46 -28.11
C HIS A 310 -19.77 -9.96 -28.24
N GLN A 311 -19.73 -10.53 -29.45
CA GLN A 311 -19.96 -11.96 -29.65
C GLN A 311 -18.85 -12.82 -29.06
N LYS A 312 -17.58 -12.48 -29.33
CA LYS A 312 -16.39 -13.25 -28.93
C LYS A 312 -16.04 -13.10 -27.43
N TYR A 313 -16.22 -11.91 -26.86
CA TYR A 313 -15.71 -11.57 -25.52
C TYR A 313 -16.76 -10.99 -24.55
N LYS A 314 -18.02 -10.80 -24.99
CA LYS A 314 -19.11 -10.19 -24.20
C LYS A 314 -18.73 -8.84 -23.58
N GLN A 315 -18.02 -8.03 -24.36
CA GLN A 315 -17.71 -6.62 -24.07
C GLN A 315 -18.19 -5.69 -25.19
N LEU A 316 -18.44 -4.43 -24.86
CA LEU A 316 -18.74 -3.37 -25.84
C LEU A 316 -17.65 -2.29 -25.79
N PRO A 317 -16.53 -2.47 -26.52
CA PRO A 317 -15.51 -1.43 -26.69
C PRO A 317 -16.08 -0.18 -27.38
N CYS A 318 -15.55 1.01 -27.07
CA CYS A 318 -15.91 2.31 -27.66
C CYS A 318 -17.42 2.67 -27.73
N LYS A 319 -18.30 1.98 -26.98
CA LYS A 319 -19.77 2.11 -27.02
C LYS A 319 -20.29 3.55 -27.08
N GLU A 320 -19.75 4.44 -26.24
CA GLU A 320 -20.17 5.84 -26.18
C GLU A 320 -19.90 6.57 -27.50
N GLN A 321 -18.71 6.42 -28.08
CA GLN A 321 -18.32 7.05 -29.34
C GLN A 321 -19.19 6.56 -30.51
N ILE A 322 -19.46 5.26 -30.57
CA ILE A 322 -20.33 4.67 -31.60
C ILE A 322 -21.77 5.18 -31.48
N MET A 323 -22.38 5.16 -30.29
CA MET A 323 -23.74 5.70 -30.12
C MET A 323 -23.81 7.19 -30.48
N ILE A 324 -22.79 7.97 -30.12
CA ILE A 324 -22.69 9.40 -30.45
C ILE A 324 -22.65 9.63 -31.97
N GLU A 325 -21.85 8.87 -32.74
CA GLU A 325 -21.81 9.03 -34.20
C GLU A 325 -23.08 8.45 -34.88
N LEU A 326 -23.62 7.33 -34.41
CA LEU A 326 -24.87 6.76 -34.98
C LEU A 326 -26.07 7.72 -34.82
N ILE A 327 -26.18 8.41 -33.67
CA ILE A 327 -27.21 9.44 -33.44
C ILE A 327 -27.02 10.66 -34.36
N LYS A 328 -25.79 10.99 -34.73
CA LYS A 328 -25.45 12.08 -35.66
C LYS A 328 -25.70 11.71 -37.13
N ARG A 329 -25.52 10.44 -37.48
CA ARG A 329 -25.82 9.86 -38.80
C ARG A 329 -27.29 9.48 -38.99
N GLU A 330 -28.05 9.45 -37.90
CA GLU A 330 -29.45 9.01 -37.83
C GLU A 330 -29.67 7.53 -38.25
N ASP A 331 -28.63 6.71 -38.13
CA ASP A 331 -28.67 5.26 -38.35
C ASP A 331 -29.35 4.55 -37.16
N THR A 332 -30.68 4.43 -37.26
CA THR A 332 -31.52 3.84 -36.21
C THR A 332 -31.37 2.32 -36.13
N GLU A 333 -31.07 1.63 -37.23
CA GLU A 333 -30.95 0.16 -37.26
C GLU A 333 -29.69 -0.31 -36.54
N LYS A 334 -28.52 0.28 -36.84
CA LYS A 334 -27.30 -0.02 -36.08
C LYS A 334 -27.42 0.46 -34.64
N LEU A 335 -28.02 1.63 -34.39
CA LEU A 335 -28.21 2.12 -33.02
C LEU A 335 -29.06 1.14 -32.19
N GLN A 336 -30.17 0.61 -32.73
CA GLN A 336 -30.97 -0.38 -32.03
C GLN A 336 -30.16 -1.64 -31.70
N ARG A 337 -29.40 -2.19 -32.66
CA ARG A 337 -28.49 -3.34 -32.41
C ARG A 337 -27.49 -3.07 -31.27
N VAL A 338 -26.96 -1.85 -31.15
CA VAL A 338 -26.07 -1.46 -30.04
C VAL A 338 -26.82 -1.37 -28.70
N LEU A 339 -28.07 -0.89 -28.71
CA LEU A 339 -28.91 -0.84 -27.51
C LEU A 339 -29.33 -2.24 -27.03
N ASP A 340 -29.65 -3.15 -27.95
CA ASP A 340 -29.97 -4.54 -27.64
C ASP A 340 -28.76 -5.25 -26.98
N ALA A 341 -27.60 -5.16 -27.62
CA ALA A 341 -26.34 -5.72 -27.12
C ALA A 341 -25.91 -5.09 -25.77
N SER A 342 -26.15 -3.79 -25.57
CA SER A 342 -25.92 -3.10 -24.30
C SER A 342 -26.87 -3.58 -23.21
N THR A 343 -28.13 -3.87 -23.57
CA THR A 343 -29.16 -4.32 -22.65
C THR A 343 -28.93 -5.76 -22.19
N GLU A 344 -28.42 -6.64 -23.07
CA GLU A 344 -27.96 -7.98 -22.68
C GLU A 344 -26.85 -7.93 -21.62
N LEU A 345 -25.86 -7.05 -21.78
CA LEU A 345 -24.67 -7.01 -20.91
C LEU A 345 -24.83 -6.17 -19.64
N LEU A 346 -25.61 -5.08 -19.67
CA LEU A 346 -25.63 -4.05 -18.62
C LEU A 346 -27.03 -3.80 -18.04
N GLY A 347 -28.07 -4.38 -18.63
CA GLY A 347 -29.46 -4.14 -18.28
C GLY A 347 -30.01 -2.83 -18.84
N GLU A 348 -31.31 -2.86 -19.13
CA GLU A 348 -32.10 -1.79 -19.79
C GLU A 348 -31.85 -0.41 -19.18
N THR A 349 -31.91 -0.29 -17.85
CA THR A 349 -31.68 0.97 -17.13
C THR A 349 -30.33 1.61 -17.44
N ASN A 350 -29.25 0.82 -17.53
CA ASN A 350 -27.93 1.35 -17.82
C ASN A 350 -27.79 1.74 -19.29
N THR A 351 -28.39 0.97 -20.20
CA THR A 351 -28.46 1.29 -21.63
C THR A 351 -29.21 2.61 -21.88
N LEU A 352 -30.38 2.79 -21.27
CA LEU A 352 -31.18 4.03 -21.41
C LEU A 352 -30.43 5.26 -20.84
N LEU A 353 -29.68 5.08 -19.74
CA LEU A 353 -28.84 6.14 -19.20
C LEU A 353 -27.71 6.52 -20.18
N ASP A 354 -27.01 5.53 -20.74
CA ASP A 354 -25.92 5.76 -21.69
C ASP A 354 -26.41 6.34 -23.03
N LEU A 355 -27.61 5.96 -23.48
CA LEU A 355 -28.28 6.54 -24.63
C LEU A 355 -28.64 8.02 -24.37
N SER A 356 -29.12 8.35 -23.17
CA SER A 356 -29.40 9.75 -22.81
C SER A 356 -28.13 10.62 -22.82
N TYR A 357 -26.99 10.08 -22.36
CA TYR A 357 -25.69 10.74 -22.46
C TYR A 357 -25.25 10.95 -23.92
N ALA A 358 -25.46 9.97 -24.80
CA ALA A 358 -25.14 10.12 -26.22
C ALA A 358 -26.02 11.17 -26.93
N PHE A 359 -27.32 11.27 -26.55
CA PHE A 359 -28.18 12.36 -27.02
C PHE A 359 -27.74 13.74 -26.50
N ILE A 360 -27.31 13.86 -25.23
CA ILE A 360 -26.76 15.12 -24.68
C ILE A 360 -25.49 15.52 -25.43
N ALA A 361 -24.58 14.58 -25.70
CA ALA A 361 -23.35 14.86 -26.45
C ALA A 361 -23.59 15.38 -27.89
N GLN A 362 -24.75 15.09 -28.47
CA GLN A 362 -25.20 15.62 -29.78
C GLN A 362 -26.14 16.83 -29.67
N GLY A 363 -26.24 17.48 -28.50
CA GLY A 363 -27.13 18.63 -28.26
C GLY A 363 -28.63 18.29 -28.34
N ARG A 364 -29.00 17.01 -28.44
CA ARG A 364 -30.39 16.54 -28.58
C ARG A 364 -31.09 16.43 -27.22
N VAL A 365 -30.92 17.45 -26.38
CA VAL A 365 -31.37 17.53 -24.97
C VAL A 365 -32.85 17.15 -24.79
N ARG A 366 -33.72 17.52 -25.74
CA ARG A 366 -35.16 17.16 -25.73
C ARG A 366 -35.43 15.65 -25.85
N GLN A 367 -34.55 14.89 -26.50
CA GLN A 367 -34.66 13.42 -26.62
C GLN A 367 -34.11 12.75 -25.36
N ALA A 368 -32.97 13.21 -24.83
CA ALA A 368 -32.44 12.77 -23.54
C ALA A 368 -33.44 12.99 -22.39
N LYS A 369 -34.08 14.17 -22.34
CA LYS A 369 -35.10 14.51 -21.34
C LYS A 369 -36.28 13.53 -21.34
N LYS A 370 -36.80 13.16 -22.52
CA LYS A 370 -37.87 12.14 -22.65
C LYS A 370 -37.46 10.78 -22.06
N ILE A 371 -36.25 10.32 -22.35
CA ILE A 371 -35.75 9.02 -21.87
C ILE A 371 -35.61 9.01 -20.35
N ILE A 372 -34.90 9.99 -19.79
CA ILE A 372 -34.65 10.09 -18.35
C ILE A 372 -35.94 10.29 -17.53
N GLN A 373 -36.99 10.84 -18.14
CA GLN A 373 -38.28 11.07 -17.49
C GLN A 373 -39.29 9.93 -17.68
N THR A 374 -38.87 8.79 -18.25
CA THR A 374 -39.71 7.60 -18.38
C THR A 374 -40.10 7.09 -16.98
N PRO A 375 -41.41 7.08 -16.62
CA PRO A 375 -41.83 6.76 -15.26
C PRO A 375 -41.51 5.30 -14.92
N GLY A 376 -40.70 5.11 -13.87
CA GLY A 376 -40.24 3.80 -13.42
C GLY A 376 -38.75 3.52 -13.65
N LEU A 377 -38.03 4.35 -14.41
CA LEU A 377 -36.59 4.23 -14.65
C LEU A 377 -35.77 4.57 -13.37
N PRO A 378 -35.02 3.64 -12.75
CA PRO A 378 -34.26 3.92 -11.53
C PRO A 378 -32.90 4.56 -11.86
N ILE A 379 -32.83 5.88 -11.83
CA ILE A 379 -31.61 6.64 -12.13
C ILE A 379 -30.60 6.54 -10.97
N SER A 380 -29.38 6.12 -11.26
CA SER A 380 -28.29 6.05 -10.28
C SER A 380 -27.54 7.38 -10.16
N LEU A 381 -27.67 8.06 -9.01
CA LEU A 381 -26.91 9.27 -8.71
C LEU A 381 -25.39 9.05 -8.81
N ALA A 382 -24.88 7.90 -8.36
CA ALA A 382 -23.46 7.58 -8.46
C ALA A 382 -22.96 7.54 -9.92
N ARG A 383 -23.80 7.15 -10.90
CA ARG A 383 -23.45 7.24 -12.34
C ARG A 383 -23.50 8.68 -12.86
N LEU A 384 -24.43 9.51 -12.38
CA LEU A 384 -24.51 10.94 -12.70
C LEU A 384 -23.30 11.70 -12.14
N GLU A 385 -22.99 11.52 -10.86
CA GLU A 385 -21.80 12.12 -10.21
C GLU A 385 -20.51 11.67 -10.91
N HIS A 386 -20.37 10.39 -11.25
CA HIS A 386 -19.21 9.90 -11.98
C HIS A 386 -19.09 10.58 -13.36
N ARG A 387 -20.20 10.72 -14.09
CA ARG A 387 -20.21 11.43 -15.39
C ARG A 387 -19.85 12.91 -15.23
N MET A 388 -20.44 13.61 -14.26
CA MET A 388 -20.11 15.01 -13.95
C MET A 388 -18.64 15.20 -13.57
N ASN A 389 -18.05 14.27 -12.80
CA ASN A 389 -16.62 14.30 -12.47
C ASN A 389 -15.71 14.04 -13.69
N LEU A 390 -16.13 13.24 -14.67
CA LEU A 390 -15.42 13.09 -15.94
C LEU A 390 -15.53 14.36 -16.79
N CYS A 391 -16.72 14.95 -16.90
CA CYS A 391 -16.94 16.20 -17.62
C CYS A 391 -16.15 17.37 -17.02
N LEU A 392 -16.08 17.48 -15.69
CA LEU A 392 -15.29 18.49 -14.97
C LEU A 392 -13.79 18.37 -15.23
N LYS A 393 -13.25 17.14 -15.30
CA LYS A 393 -11.85 16.87 -15.69
C LYS A 393 -11.60 17.27 -17.15
N ASN A 394 -12.48 16.85 -18.05
CA ASN A 394 -12.35 17.08 -19.49
C ASN A 394 -12.69 18.53 -19.89
N GLY A 395 -13.34 19.30 -19.02
CA GLY A 395 -13.76 20.67 -19.28
C GLY A 395 -15.00 20.83 -20.15
N ASN A 396 -15.89 19.84 -20.20
CA ASN A 396 -17.12 19.92 -20.98
C ASN A 396 -18.29 20.44 -20.12
N THR A 397 -18.25 21.74 -19.82
CA THR A 397 -19.22 22.42 -18.95
C THR A 397 -20.61 22.49 -19.59
N GLN A 398 -20.71 22.61 -20.91
CA GLN A 398 -22.00 22.56 -21.63
C GLN A 398 -22.73 21.21 -21.41
N PHE A 399 -22.03 20.08 -21.50
CA PHE A 399 -22.61 18.77 -21.18
C PHE A 399 -23.11 18.69 -19.73
N MET A 400 -22.47 19.39 -18.80
CA MET A 400 -22.89 19.44 -17.40
C MET A 400 -24.15 20.29 -17.21
N GLU A 401 -24.26 21.43 -17.91
CA GLU A 401 -25.47 22.26 -17.97
C GLU A 401 -26.66 21.47 -18.57
N ASP A 402 -26.45 20.80 -19.70
CA ASP A 402 -27.49 20.02 -20.38
C ASP A 402 -27.93 18.78 -19.56
N LEU A 403 -27.01 18.13 -18.84
CA LEU A 403 -27.34 17.02 -17.93
C LEU A 403 -28.16 17.49 -16.72
N MET A 404 -27.90 18.71 -16.21
CA MET A 404 -28.73 19.33 -15.17
C MET A 404 -30.13 19.63 -15.71
N ALA A 405 -30.26 20.21 -16.91
CA ALA A 405 -31.54 20.51 -17.55
C ALA A 405 -32.39 19.25 -17.85
N VAL A 406 -31.74 18.11 -18.11
CA VAL A 406 -32.39 16.80 -18.31
C VAL A 406 -32.87 16.16 -17.01
N THR A 407 -32.19 16.41 -15.89
CA THR A 407 -32.48 15.76 -14.59
C THR A 407 -33.45 16.51 -13.68
N VAL A 408 -33.95 17.69 -14.09
CA VAL A 408 -34.88 18.54 -13.30
C VAL A 408 -36.07 17.76 -12.72
N ASP A 409 -36.92 17.17 -13.58
CA ASP A 409 -38.16 16.50 -13.16
C ASP A 409 -37.93 15.03 -12.72
N THR A 410 -36.78 14.72 -12.12
CA THR A 410 -36.42 13.38 -11.63
C THR A 410 -36.41 13.30 -10.11
N ARG A 411 -36.55 12.08 -9.56
CA ARG A 411 -36.55 11.83 -8.10
C ARG A 411 -35.14 11.78 -7.47
N VAL A 412 -34.14 12.33 -8.14
CA VAL A 412 -32.75 12.32 -7.70
C VAL A 412 -32.44 13.64 -7.02
N ASP A 413 -31.83 13.62 -5.83
CA ASP A 413 -31.30 14.83 -5.21
C ASP A 413 -30.10 15.35 -6.04
N ARG A 414 -30.20 16.61 -6.46
CA ARG A 414 -29.27 17.29 -7.37
C ARG A 414 -28.22 18.13 -6.64
N SER A 415 -28.24 18.20 -5.30
CA SER A 415 -27.33 19.02 -4.47
C SER A 415 -25.85 18.85 -4.85
N GLN A 416 -25.38 17.61 -4.97
CA GLN A 416 -23.98 17.33 -5.31
C GLN A 416 -23.65 17.58 -6.79
N LEU A 417 -24.65 17.56 -7.68
CA LEU A 417 -24.48 17.93 -9.09
C LEU A 417 -24.31 19.45 -9.22
N TYR A 418 -25.07 20.23 -8.45
CA TYR A 418 -24.88 21.68 -8.28
C TYR A 418 -23.47 22.03 -7.76
N ASN A 419 -22.99 21.33 -6.72
CA ASN A 419 -21.61 21.47 -6.22
C ASN A 419 -20.52 21.17 -7.28
N LEU A 420 -20.77 20.26 -8.22
CA LEU A 420 -19.84 19.92 -9.29
C LEU A 420 -19.89 20.92 -10.46
N LEU A 421 -21.06 21.47 -10.78
CA LEU A 421 -21.22 22.51 -11.81
C LEU A 421 -20.64 23.86 -11.36
N LEU A 422 -20.79 24.23 -10.08
CA LEU A 422 -20.12 25.42 -9.52
C LEU A 422 -18.59 25.35 -9.75
N LYS A 423 -17.97 24.19 -9.49
CA LYS A 423 -16.52 23.97 -9.70
C LYS A 423 -16.10 24.02 -11.17
N ALA A 424 -17.01 23.76 -12.11
CA ALA A 424 -16.75 23.99 -13.53
C ALA A 424 -16.73 25.49 -13.84
N TYR A 425 -17.72 26.26 -13.35
CA TYR A 425 -17.76 27.71 -13.53
C TYR A 425 -16.61 28.45 -12.81
N GLU A 426 -16.17 27.97 -11.64
CA GLU A 426 -14.99 28.50 -10.93
C GLU A 426 -13.69 28.38 -11.76
N ARG A 427 -13.57 27.26 -12.49
CA ARG A 427 -12.43 26.91 -13.33
C ARG A 427 -12.48 27.65 -14.67
N ASP A 428 -13.67 27.82 -15.23
CA ASP A 428 -13.92 28.48 -16.51
C ASP A 428 -14.12 30.01 -16.39
N GLY A 429 -14.10 30.56 -15.16
CA GLY A 429 -14.21 31.99 -14.88
C GLY A 429 -15.61 32.60 -15.01
N SER A 430 -16.64 31.78 -15.24
CA SER A 430 -18.01 32.21 -15.59
C SER A 430 -18.82 32.67 -14.36
N THR A 431 -18.52 33.86 -13.85
CA THR A 431 -19.16 34.47 -12.67
C THR A 431 -20.67 34.64 -12.79
N GLU A 432 -21.17 35.11 -13.93
CA GLU A 432 -22.61 35.32 -14.15
C GLU A 432 -23.38 34.00 -14.12
N LYS A 433 -22.85 32.94 -14.76
CA LYS A 433 -23.44 31.59 -14.68
C LYS A 433 -23.40 31.03 -13.26
N ALA A 434 -22.31 31.26 -12.51
CA ALA A 434 -22.20 30.82 -11.12
C ALA A 434 -23.20 31.53 -10.18
N LEU A 435 -23.51 32.81 -10.44
CA LEU A 435 -24.57 33.52 -9.71
C LEU A 435 -25.97 33.03 -10.13
N GLY A 436 -26.21 32.81 -11.43
CA GLY A 436 -27.46 32.22 -11.92
C GLY A 436 -27.74 30.84 -11.32
N LEU A 437 -26.69 30.04 -11.09
CA LEU A 437 -26.77 28.72 -10.45
C LEU A 437 -27.32 28.79 -9.01
N TRP A 438 -27.01 29.85 -8.26
CA TRP A 438 -27.54 30.08 -6.91
C TRP A 438 -29.03 30.42 -6.93
N THR A 439 -29.47 31.25 -7.88
CA THR A 439 -30.89 31.54 -8.11
C THR A 439 -31.64 30.27 -8.52
N GLN A 440 -31.11 29.50 -9.48
CA GLN A 440 -31.71 28.25 -9.94
C GLN A 440 -31.86 27.22 -8.79
N MET A 441 -30.87 27.13 -7.89
CA MET A 441 -30.94 26.25 -6.72
C MET A 441 -32.05 26.65 -5.73
N GLN A 442 -32.39 27.94 -5.64
CA GLN A 442 -33.54 28.43 -4.87
C GLN A 442 -34.87 28.13 -5.56
N GLU A 443 -34.96 28.33 -6.87
CA GLU A 443 -36.15 28.03 -7.68
C GLU A 443 -36.49 26.53 -7.65
N ASP A 444 -35.48 25.67 -7.62
CA ASP A 444 -35.61 24.20 -7.41
C ASP A 444 -36.02 23.81 -5.98
N GLY A 445 -36.08 24.75 -5.03
CA GLY A 445 -36.43 24.50 -3.63
C GLY A 445 -35.39 23.70 -2.84
N LEU A 446 -34.13 23.66 -3.29
CA LEU A 446 -33.06 22.90 -2.65
C LEU A 446 -32.43 23.68 -1.50
N ALA A 447 -32.12 22.99 -0.40
CA ALA A 447 -31.43 23.58 0.74
C ALA A 447 -29.99 23.95 0.38
N ILE A 448 -29.70 25.24 0.22
CA ILE A 448 -28.35 25.72 -0.11
C ILE A 448 -27.43 25.49 1.09
N HIS A 449 -26.34 24.75 0.88
CA HIS A 449 -25.37 24.46 1.92
C HIS A 449 -24.34 25.57 2.10
N GLU A 450 -23.86 25.75 3.32
CA GLU A 450 -22.84 26.76 3.68
C GLU A 450 -21.55 26.58 2.87
N SER A 451 -21.18 25.35 2.50
CA SER A 451 -20.07 25.04 1.60
C SER A 451 -20.21 25.69 0.22
N PHE A 452 -21.41 25.64 -0.36
CA PHE A 452 -21.72 26.23 -1.66
C PHE A 452 -21.71 27.76 -1.58
N LEU A 453 -22.27 28.34 -0.51
CA LEU A 453 -22.22 29.79 -0.25
C LEU A 453 -20.79 30.27 0.02
N TYR A 454 -19.95 29.49 0.69
CA TYR A 454 -18.54 29.81 0.92
C TYR A 454 -17.76 29.83 -0.40
N ASP A 455 -17.81 28.73 -1.17
CA ASP A 455 -17.08 28.58 -2.43
C ASP A 455 -17.54 29.66 -3.45
N LEU A 456 -18.86 29.79 -3.69
CA LEU A 456 -19.42 30.83 -4.58
C LEU A 456 -19.14 32.25 -4.08
N GLY A 457 -19.28 32.52 -2.78
CA GLY A 457 -19.04 33.83 -2.20
C GLY A 457 -17.60 34.29 -2.37
N HIS A 458 -16.64 33.41 -2.10
CA HIS A 458 -15.22 33.67 -2.32
C HIS A 458 -14.88 33.78 -3.83
N PHE A 459 -15.56 33.01 -4.70
CA PHE A 459 -15.40 33.14 -6.15
C PHE A 459 -15.88 34.50 -6.68
N LEU A 460 -17.04 34.99 -6.24
CA LEU A 460 -17.57 36.31 -6.62
C LEU A 460 -16.69 37.45 -6.09
N GLN A 461 -16.27 37.38 -4.82
CA GLN A 461 -15.35 38.36 -4.22
C GLN A 461 -14.01 38.44 -4.95
N ARG A 462 -13.40 37.29 -5.30
CA ARG A 462 -12.12 37.24 -6.02
C ARG A 462 -12.19 37.90 -7.40
N ASN A 463 -13.38 37.91 -8.01
CA ASN A 463 -13.63 38.55 -9.32
C ASN A 463 -14.21 39.98 -9.19
N GLY A 464 -14.25 40.56 -7.99
CA GLY A 464 -14.66 41.95 -7.76
C GLY A 464 -16.16 42.22 -7.84
N LEU A 465 -17.01 41.18 -7.80
CA LEU A 465 -18.46 41.32 -7.81
C LEU A 465 -19.03 41.41 -6.38
N GLN A 466 -20.13 42.14 -6.23
CA GLN A 466 -20.87 42.16 -4.96
C GLN A 466 -21.57 40.81 -4.74
N VAL A 467 -21.46 40.27 -3.53
CA VAL A 467 -22.15 39.03 -3.15
C VAL A 467 -23.53 39.39 -2.60
N PRO A 468 -24.64 38.89 -3.16
CA PRO A 468 -25.99 39.24 -2.72
C PRO A 468 -26.46 38.43 -1.49
N PHE A 469 -25.55 37.73 -0.81
CA PHE A 469 -25.82 36.89 0.36
C PHE A 469 -24.65 36.94 1.35
N THR A 470 -24.93 36.59 2.61
CA THR A 470 -23.92 36.50 3.67
C THR A 470 -22.99 35.31 3.42
N VAL A 471 -21.68 35.58 3.27
CA VAL A 471 -20.67 34.53 3.10
C VAL A 471 -20.33 33.92 4.47
N PRO A 472 -20.39 32.59 4.66
CA PRO A 472 -19.97 31.94 5.91
C PRO A 472 -18.50 32.19 6.24
N GLY A 473 -18.17 32.34 7.53
CA GLY A 473 -16.82 32.70 7.96
C GLY A 473 -15.76 31.60 7.83
N THR A 474 -16.16 30.35 7.63
CA THR A 474 -15.28 29.18 7.49
C THR A 474 -15.86 28.17 6.49
N ARG A 475 -14.97 27.45 5.80
CA ARG A 475 -15.39 26.40 4.84
C ARG A 475 -15.76 25.11 5.58
N VAL A 476 -17.06 24.88 5.76
CA VAL A 476 -17.58 23.62 6.29
C VAL A 476 -17.52 22.55 5.20
N GLU A 477 -16.53 21.65 5.23
CA GLU A 477 -16.44 20.55 4.25
C GLU A 477 -17.54 19.50 4.50
N GLN A 478 -18.42 19.29 3.52
CA GLN A 478 -19.60 18.42 3.68
C GLN A 478 -19.26 16.93 3.78
N PRO A 479 -19.80 16.21 4.78
CA PRO A 479 -21.17 15.71 4.66
C PRO A 479 -21.58 14.77 3.51
N GLN A 480 -20.73 14.33 2.57
CA GLN A 480 -21.16 13.31 1.59
C GLN A 480 -21.64 12.05 2.34
N GLY A 481 -22.96 11.80 2.32
CA GLY A 481 -23.62 10.74 3.08
C GLY A 481 -24.95 11.07 3.77
N GLN A 482 -25.77 12.03 3.31
CA GLN A 482 -27.16 12.18 3.78
C GLN A 482 -28.15 12.42 2.62
N GLN A 483 -29.00 11.43 2.34
CA GLN A 483 -30.25 11.58 1.58
C GLN A 483 -31.39 10.92 2.35
N GLN A 484 -32.56 11.57 2.35
CA GLN A 484 -33.71 11.16 3.15
C GLN A 484 -34.50 10.00 2.49
N GLN A 485 -35.37 9.37 3.29
CA GLN A 485 -35.89 8.03 3.04
C GLN A 485 -37.09 8.00 2.09
N THR A 486 -37.02 7.22 1.00
CA THR A 486 -38.23 6.62 0.38
C THR A 486 -37.96 5.17 -0.10
N SER A 487 -38.72 4.21 0.44
CA SER A 487 -38.96 2.84 -0.09
C SER A 487 -37.74 2.01 -0.58
N ARG A 488 -37.28 1.10 0.28
CA ARG A 488 -36.19 0.13 0.10
C ARG A 488 -36.56 -1.10 -0.75
N PRO A 489 -35.74 -1.51 -1.74
CA PRO A 489 -35.59 -2.92 -2.14
C PRO A 489 -34.52 -3.63 -1.27
N ALA A 490 -34.68 -4.92 -1.01
CA ALA A 490 -33.91 -5.64 0.01
C ALA A 490 -32.80 -6.55 -0.55
N ASN A 491 -31.59 -6.00 -0.73
CA ASN A 491 -30.31 -6.65 -0.42
C ASN A 491 -29.15 -5.66 -0.67
N VAL A 492 -28.77 -4.92 0.37
CA VAL A 492 -27.54 -4.10 0.41
C VAL A 492 -26.71 -4.66 1.56
N ASP A 493 -25.40 -4.85 1.36
CA ASP A 493 -24.50 -5.38 2.38
C ASP A 493 -24.58 -4.57 3.68
N GLU A 494 -25.11 -5.20 4.72
CA GLU A 494 -25.29 -4.61 6.06
C GLU A 494 -23.96 -4.15 6.68
N THR A 495 -22.85 -4.74 6.23
CA THR A 495 -21.48 -4.41 6.59
C THR A 495 -21.04 -3.04 6.07
N ASN A 496 -21.36 -2.71 4.80
CA ASN A 496 -21.03 -1.40 4.21
C ASN A 496 -21.88 -0.28 4.83
N LEU A 497 -23.16 -0.54 5.11
CA LEU A 497 -24.05 0.41 5.79
C LEU A 497 -23.49 0.83 7.16
N LYS A 498 -23.10 -0.14 7.98
CA LYS A 498 -22.48 0.10 9.30
C LYS A 498 -21.12 0.81 9.20
N ALA A 499 -20.32 0.51 8.18
CA ALA A 499 -19.05 1.18 7.96
C ALA A 499 -19.23 2.67 7.62
N VAL A 500 -20.16 3.01 6.72
CA VAL A 500 -20.49 4.40 6.36
C VAL A 500 -21.13 5.15 7.53
N GLU A 501 -21.98 4.50 8.32
CA GLU A 501 -22.57 5.12 9.51
C GLU A 501 -21.51 5.45 10.57
N PHE A 502 -20.52 4.57 10.76
CA PHE A 502 -19.35 4.82 11.60
C PHE A 502 -18.50 5.99 11.09
N SER A 503 -18.26 6.08 9.77
CA SER A 503 -17.59 7.22 9.14
C SER A 503 -18.31 8.56 9.39
N ARG A 504 -19.64 8.54 9.56
CA ARG A 504 -20.45 9.73 9.90
C ARG A 504 -20.27 10.11 11.37
N LEU A 505 -20.49 9.16 12.30
CA LEU A 505 -20.40 9.44 13.74
C LEU A 505 -19.04 10.03 14.15
N LEU A 506 -17.95 9.59 13.53
CA LEU A 506 -16.62 10.18 13.76
C LEU A 506 -16.50 11.60 13.21
N ARG A 507 -17.08 11.88 12.04
CA ARG A 507 -17.04 13.20 11.39
C ARG A 507 -17.84 14.23 12.18
N ASP A 508 -19.00 13.82 12.66
CA ASP A 508 -19.93 14.61 13.48
C ASP A 508 -19.49 14.64 14.98
N ASN A 509 -18.33 14.04 15.29
CA ASN A 509 -17.69 13.94 16.60
C ASN A 509 -18.53 13.30 17.73
N GLN A 510 -19.49 12.44 17.36
CA GLN A 510 -20.33 11.64 18.27
C GLN A 510 -19.54 10.41 18.78
N ILE A 511 -18.53 10.67 19.62
CA ILE A 511 -17.52 9.67 20.00
C ILE A 511 -18.10 8.50 20.80
N ASP A 512 -19.03 8.73 21.73
CA ASP A 512 -19.67 7.64 22.49
C ASP A 512 -20.54 6.71 21.62
N GLU A 513 -21.25 7.27 20.64
CA GLU A 513 -22.01 6.50 19.67
C GLU A 513 -21.07 5.71 18.74
N ALA A 514 -19.95 6.31 18.31
CA ALA A 514 -18.92 5.62 17.54
C ALA A 514 -18.29 4.45 18.34
N ILE A 515 -18.03 4.64 19.64
CA ILE A 515 -17.57 3.56 20.53
C ILE A 515 -18.62 2.43 20.62
N ALA A 516 -19.90 2.77 20.81
CA ALA A 516 -20.98 1.79 20.87
C ALA A 516 -21.12 1.00 19.56
N MET A 517 -21.02 1.68 18.42
CA MET A 517 -21.03 1.07 17.10
C MET A 517 -19.81 0.19 16.86
N HIS A 518 -18.61 0.61 17.27
CA HIS A 518 -17.39 -0.21 17.18
C HIS A 518 -17.51 -1.49 18.02
N LYS A 519 -17.99 -1.38 19.27
CA LYS A 519 -18.25 -2.52 20.17
C LYS A 519 -19.30 -3.48 19.55
N SER A 520 -20.33 -2.94 18.90
CA SER A 520 -21.34 -3.73 18.19
C SER A 520 -20.78 -4.46 16.95
N CYS A 521 -20.02 -3.76 16.11
CA CYS A 521 -19.42 -4.33 14.90
C CYS A 521 -18.35 -5.39 15.21
N SER A 522 -17.50 -5.14 16.22
CA SER A 522 -16.54 -6.10 16.76
C SER A 522 -17.20 -7.41 17.18
N ARG A 523 -18.28 -7.33 17.98
CA ARG A 523 -19.07 -8.50 18.41
C ARG A 523 -19.70 -9.27 17.24
N LEU A 524 -20.04 -8.59 16.16
CA LEU A 524 -20.60 -9.17 14.94
C LEU A 524 -19.54 -9.59 13.90
N GLY A 525 -18.24 -9.46 14.20
CA GLY A 525 -17.15 -9.72 13.24
C GLY A 525 -17.17 -8.79 12.01
N THR A 526 -17.93 -7.70 12.06
CA THR A 526 -18.11 -6.74 10.97
C THR A 526 -16.91 -5.81 10.89
N LYS A 527 -16.23 -5.77 9.74
CA LYS A 527 -15.05 -4.93 9.53
C LYS A 527 -15.45 -3.49 9.22
N LEU A 528 -14.92 -2.55 9.99
CA LEU A 528 -14.99 -1.11 9.74
C LEU A 528 -13.80 -0.65 8.88
N TYR A 529 -13.82 0.59 8.39
CA TYR A 529 -12.73 1.12 7.57
C TYR A 529 -11.47 1.42 8.42
N PHE A 530 -10.31 0.99 7.93
CA PHE A 530 -9.01 1.15 8.61
C PHE A 530 -8.71 2.59 9.04
N ARG A 531 -9.03 3.56 8.17
CA ARG A 531 -8.80 5.00 8.41
C ARG A 531 -9.59 5.47 9.61
N ASP A 532 -10.86 5.13 9.63
CA ASP A 532 -11.87 5.59 10.58
C ASP A 532 -11.60 5.00 11.97
N THR A 533 -11.21 3.72 12.03
CA THR A 533 -10.75 3.09 13.27
C THR A 533 -9.47 3.75 13.82
N CYS A 534 -8.58 4.24 12.95
CA CYS A 534 -7.42 5.04 13.39
C CYS A 534 -7.80 6.45 13.85
N ASP A 535 -8.80 7.09 13.22
CA ASP A 535 -9.31 8.42 13.61
C ASP A 535 -10.00 8.37 14.98
N LEU A 536 -10.83 7.35 15.24
CA LEU A 536 -11.41 7.10 16.56
C LEU A 536 -10.32 6.96 17.63
N ILE A 537 -9.24 6.20 17.35
CA ILE A 537 -8.13 6.03 18.30
C ILE A 537 -7.41 7.36 18.56
N LEU A 538 -7.21 8.20 17.54
CA LEU A 538 -6.64 9.55 17.73
C LEU A 538 -7.53 10.40 18.62
N LYS A 539 -8.82 10.53 18.29
CA LYS A 539 -9.79 11.33 19.06
C LYS A 539 -9.88 10.88 20.51
N LEU A 540 -10.00 9.58 20.77
CA LEU A 540 -10.00 9.03 22.13
C LEU A 540 -8.67 9.24 22.87
N THR A 541 -7.55 9.26 22.16
CA THR A 541 -6.22 9.52 22.75
C THR A 541 -6.07 10.99 23.15
N ASP A 542 -6.54 11.91 22.31
CA ASP A 542 -6.48 13.36 22.55
C ASP A 542 -7.48 13.81 23.64
N GLU A 543 -8.68 13.20 23.69
CA GLU A 543 -9.63 13.33 24.81
C GLU A 543 -9.20 12.59 26.10
N ARG A 544 -8.04 11.91 26.09
CA ARG A 544 -7.51 11.11 27.22
C ARG A 544 -8.41 9.95 27.66
N ARG A 545 -9.32 9.49 26.80
CA ARG A 545 -10.18 8.31 26.98
C ARG A 545 -9.41 7.02 26.71
N PHE A 546 -8.29 6.83 27.41
CA PHE A 546 -7.32 5.76 27.13
C PHE A 546 -7.93 4.36 27.18
N SER A 547 -8.83 4.07 28.13
CA SER A 547 -9.52 2.78 28.27
C SER A 547 -10.34 2.39 27.02
N ASP A 548 -11.09 3.34 26.44
CA ASP A 548 -11.80 3.13 25.18
C ASP A 548 -10.80 3.03 24.01
N ALA A 549 -9.78 3.90 23.94
CA ALA A 549 -8.76 3.87 22.88
C ALA A 549 -8.02 2.52 22.81
N ILE A 550 -7.66 1.98 23.98
CA ILE A 550 -7.07 0.65 24.15
C ILE A 550 -8.05 -0.43 23.68
N THR A 551 -9.30 -0.38 24.13
CA THR A 551 -10.33 -1.38 23.76
C THR A 551 -10.55 -1.42 22.24
N VAL A 552 -10.69 -0.25 21.60
CA VAL A 552 -10.78 -0.12 20.14
C VAL A 552 -9.52 -0.68 19.48
N THR A 553 -8.32 -0.37 19.99
CA THR A 553 -7.04 -0.88 19.46
C THR A 553 -6.94 -2.41 19.52
N LYS A 554 -7.35 -3.04 20.63
CA LYS A 554 -7.33 -4.51 20.77
C LYS A 554 -8.22 -5.17 19.73
N ASP A 555 -9.46 -4.70 19.59
CA ASP A 555 -10.41 -5.28 18.64
C ASP A 555 -10.01 -5.04 17.18
N ALA A 556 -9.61 -3.81 16.84
CA ALA A 556 -9.15 -3.44 15.50
C ALA A 556 -7.93 -4.23 15.01
N SER A 557 -7.01 -4.60 15.91
CA SER A 557 -5.81 -5.37 15.59
C SER A 557 -6.11 -6.69 14.86
N LYS A 558 -7.19 -7.36 15.28
CA LYS A 558 -7.66 -8.67 14.81
C LYS A 558 -8.10 -8.61 13.34
N PHE A 559 -8.58 -7.46 12.88
CA PHE A 559 -9.15 -7.27 11.54
C PHE A 559 -8.19 -6.60 10.55
N HIS A 560 -7.18 -5.85 11.03
CA HIS A 560 -6.31 -5.01 10.19
C HIS A 560 -4.80 -5.37 10.20
N GLY A 561 -4.32 -6.16 11.17
CA GLY A 561 -2.96 -6.74 11.15
C GLY A 561 -1.79 -5.73 11.22
N ARG A 562 -0.64 -6.12 10.65
CA ARG A 562 0.66 -5.42 10.82
C ARG A 562 0.72 -3.94 10.37
N PRO A 563 -0.01 -3.48 9.33
CA PRO A 563 -0.08 -2.05 9.00
C PRO A 563 -0.72 -1.22 10.13
N PHE A 564 -1.77 -1.74 10.76
CA PHE A 564 -2.49 -1.07 11.85
C PHE A 564 -1.63 -0.94 13.11
N GLN A 565 -0.91 -2.01 13.46
CA GLN A 565 0.10 -2.05 14.54
C GLN A 565 1.26 -1.04 14.35
N ASN A 566 1.37 -0.42 13.17
CA ASN A 566 2.37 0.60 12.84
C ASN A 566 1.76 1.96 12.46
N SER A 567 0.45 2.14 12.66
CA SER A 567 -0.25 3.40 12.39
C SER A 567 0.25 4.56 13.26
N ILE A 568 -0.02 5.79 12.81
CA ILE A 568 0.29 7.00 13.59
C ILE A 568 -0.57 7.06 14.86
N ALA A 569 -1.85 6.65 14.76
CA ALA A 569 -2.79 6.58 15.87
C ALA A 569 -2.28 5.70 17.03
N VAL A 570 -1.90 4.45 16.74
CA VAL A 570 -1.39 3.52 17.76
C VAL A 570 -0.05 4.01 18.34
N LYS A 571 0.81 4.64 17.54
CA LYS A 571 2.06 5.26 18.03
C LYS A 571 1.81 6.44 18.96
N HIS A 572 0.80 7.27 18.69
CA HIS A 572 0.40 8.39 19.55
C HIS A 572 -0.11 7.90 20.90
N LEU A 573 -1.08 6.97 20.90
CA LEU A 573 -1.60 6.32 22.10
C LEU A 573 -0.47 5.73 22.97
N LEU A 574 0.38 4.88 22.38
CA LEU A 574 1.51 4.29 23.10
C LEU A 574 2.51 5.34 23.60
N THR A 575 2.71 6.45 22.89
CA THR A 575 3.58 7.54 23.35
C THR A 575 3.01 8.26 24.58
N LEU A 576 1.68 8.38 24.72
CA LEU A 576 1.07 8.97 25.91
C LEU A 576 1.05 8.00 27.10
N LEU A 577 0.68 6.73 26.90
CA LEU A 577 0.73 5.71 27.96
C LEU A 577 2.16 5.58 28.54
N LYS A 578 3.17 5.55 27.66
CA LYS A 578 4.59 5.55 28.02
C LYS A 578 5.01 6.77 28.85
N LYS A 579 4.46 7.96 28.57
CA LYS A 579 4.73 9.19 29.34
C LYS A 579 4.06 9.20 30.72
N GLN A 580 3.01 8.39 30.91
CA GLN A 580 2.30 8.25 32.18
C GLN A 580 2.85 7.10 33.04
N GLY A 581 3.69 6.22 32.48
CA GLY A 581 4.13 4.99 33.15
C GLY A 581 3.04 3.92 33.22
N ASP A 582 2.03 3.98 32.35
CA ASP A 582 0.90 3.03 32.34
C ASP A 582 1.31 1.68 31.71
N VAL A 583 2.04 0.91 32.53
CA VAL A 583 2.54 -0.44 32.24
C VAL A 583 1.38 -1.42 32.06
N GLU A 584 0.32 -1.30 32.85
CA GLU A 584 -0.88 -2.14 32.80
C GLU A 584 -1.55 -2.07 31.43
N SER A 585 -1.89 -0.86 30.98
CA SER A 585 -2.52 -0.62 29.68
C SER A 585 -1.64 -1.10 28.53
N MET A 586 -0.34 -0.75 28.55
CA MET A 586 0.60 -1.17 27.52
C MET A 586 0.79 -2.69 27.50
N THR A 587 0.97 -3.34 28.64
CA THR A 587 1.10 -4.80 28.71
C THR A 587 -0.16 -5.49 28.21
N SER A 588 -1.34 -4.96 28.53
CA SER A 588 -2.61 -5.50 28.04
C SER A 588 -2.82 -5.38 26.51
N LEU A 589 -1.98 -4.60 25.81
CA LEU A 589 -1.93 -4.53 24.35
C LEU A 589 -1.00 -5.60 23.73
N SER A 590 -0.10 -6.22 24.50
CA SER A 590 0.90 -7.22 24.04
C SER A 590 0.25 -8.33 23.23
N ASP A 591 -0.76 -8.98 23.82
CA ASP A 591 -1.55 -10.14 23.34
C ASP A 591 -2.09 -10.00 21.90
N ASN A 592 -2.17 -8.76 21.41
CA ASN A 592 -2.70 -8.40 20.10
C ASN A 592 -1.60 -8.41 19.02
N GLY A 593 -0.49 -9.11 19.29
CA GLY A 593 0.70 -9.21 18.44
C GLY A 593 1.52 -7.93 18.35
N LEU A 594 1.24 -6.91 19.17
CA LEU A 594 2.01 -5.66 19.23
C LEU A 594 3.43 -5.88 19.78
N GLU A 595 3.63 -6.90 20.60
CA GLU A 595 4.92 -7.46 21.05
C GLU A 595 5.88 -7.87 19.92
N GLN A 596 5.37 -8.08 18.70
CA GLN A 596 6.18 -8.37 17.51
C GLN A 596 6.73 -7.09 16.86
N ASN A 597 6.46 -5.92 17.46
CA ASN A 597 6.96 -4.62 17.05
C ASN A 597 8.01 -4.13 18.07
N HIS A 598 9.28 -4.12 17.67
CA HIS A 598 10.38 -3.57 18.48
C HIS A 598 10.04 -2.19 19.09
N LEU A 599 9.31 -1.32 18.37
CA LEU A 599 8.97 0.01 18.87
C LEU A 599 8.08 -0.05 20.12
N PHE A 600 7.11 -0.98 20.16
CA PHE A 600 6.24 -1.19 21.31
C PHE A 600 7.02 -1.70 22.52
N ASN A 601 7.87 -2.72 22.37
CA ASN A 601 8.67 -3.24 23.50
C ASN A 601 9.69 -2.21 24.01
N ASN A 602 10.32 -1.42 23.13
CA ASN A 602 11.20 -0.31 23.54
C ASN A 602 10.45 0.78 24.32
N MET A 603 9.20 1.07 23.98
CA MET A 603 8.35 1.97 24.77
C MET A 603 7.91 1.31 26.08
N LEU A 604 7.62 0.01 26.12
CA LEU A 604 7.23 -0.69 27.35
C LEU A 604 8.36 -0.62 28.40
N CYS A 605 9.62 -0.83 28.01
CA CYS A 605 10.76 -0.60 28.92
C CYS A 605 10.80 0.84 29.47
N GLN A 606 10.48 1.84 28.64
CA GLN A 606 10.43 3.24 29.07
C GLN A 606 9.20 3.56 29.96
N ALA A 607 8.11 2.78 29.87
CA ALA A 607 7.00 2.86 30.81
C ALA A 607 7.37 2.24 32.18
N TYR A 608 8.10 1.13 32.19
CA TYR A 608 8.68 0.55 33.42
C TYR A 608 9.72 1.48 34.08
N ASP A 609 10.52 2.22 33.28
CA ASP A 609 11.45 3.26 33.76
C ASP A 609 10.66 4.39 34.46
N VAL A 610 9.69 4.99 33.76
CA VAL A 610 8.85 6.10 34.26
C VAL A 610 8.01 5.71 35.48
N SER A 611 7.59 4.46 35.60
CA SER A 611 6.84 3.95 36.77
C SER A 611 7.73 3.40 37.89
N ASN A 612 9.06 3.45 37.75
CA ASN A 612 10.05 2.90 38.69
C ASN A 612 9.87 1.40 38.99
N ARG A 613 9.41 0.63 38.00
CA ARG A 613 9.11 -0.82 38.07
C ARG A 613 10.09 -1.64 37.24
N ILE A 614 11.36 -1.23 37.25
CA ILE A 614 12.41 -1.75 36.37
C ILE A 614 12.64 -3.26 36.58
N ASP A 615 12.52 -3.74 37.82
CA ASP A 615 12.65 -5.15 38.16
C ASP A 615 11.57 -6.03 37.50
N GLU A 616 10.34 -5.54 37.39
CA GLU A 616 9.26 -6.23 36.66
C GLU A 616 9.56 -6.29 35.15
N CYS A 617 10.25 -5.29 34.59
CA CYS A 617 10.72 -5.33 33.20
C CYS A 617 11.72 -6.47 32.97
N PHE A 618 12.72 -6.62 33.83
CA PHE A 618 13.69 -7.72 33.75
C PHE A 618 13.00 -9.09 33.94
N GLN A 619 12.10 -9.19 34.93
CA GLN A 619 11.32 -10.42 35.16
C GLN A 619 10.45 -10.78 33.96
N LYS A 620 9.73 -9.80 33.36
CA LYS A 620 8.93 -10.03 32.16
C LYS A 620 9.79 -10.57 31.02
N PHE A 621 10.86 -9.87 30.63
CA PHE A 621 11.66 -10.28 29.46
C PHE A 621 12.46 -11.58 29.69
N SER A 622 12.66 -12.02 30.93
CA SER A 622 13.11 -13.38 31.26
C SER A 622 11.98 -14.41 31.17
N HIS A 623 10.77 -14.11 31.68
CA HIS A 623 9.64 -15.04 31.61
C HIS A 623 9.17 -15.26 30.16
N ASP A 624 9.10 -14.20 29.35
CA ASP A 624 8.82 -14.27 27.92
C ASP A 624 9.86 -15.16 27.21
N LEU A 625 11.15 -14.97 27.53
CA LEU A 625 12.24 -15.81 27.03
C LEU A 625 12.06 -17.29 27.39
N ASP A 626 11.62 -17.59 28.61
CA ASP A 626 11.39 -18.96 29.09
C ASP A 626 10.23 -19.66 28.37
N ASN A 627 9.19 -18.91 28.02
CA ASN A 627 8.06 -19.39 27.24
C ASN A 627 8.34 -19.52 25.72
N PHE A 628 9.40 -18.91 25.18
CA PHE A 628 9.71 -18.98 23.74
C PHE A 628 10.24 -20.35 23.29
N ASN A 629 9.58 -20.94 22.28
CA ASN A 629 10.03 -22.15 21.61
C ASN A 629 11.14 -21.85 20.57
N LYS A 630 12.09 -22.78 20.38
CA LYS A 630 13.16 -22.68 19.37
C LYS A 630 12.66 -22.61 17.91
N SER A 631 11.36 -22.73 17.66
CA SER A 631 10.72 -22.49 16.36
C SER A 631 10.55 -21.01 15.99
N ASP A 632 10.62 -20.11 16.97
CA ASP A 632 10.10 -18.73 16.86
C ASP A 632 11.20 -17.67 16.74
N ILE A 633 12.35 -18.06 16.15
CA ILE A 633 13.57 -17.24 15.99
C ILE A 633 13.28 -15.83 15.44
N LEU A 634 12.42 -15.72 14.42
CA LEU A 634 12.03 -14.42 13.84
C LEU A 634 11.20 -13.55 14.79
N ARG A 635 10.42 -14.15 15.71
CA ARG A 635 9.73 -13.40 16.78
C ARG A 635 10.71 -12.94 17.83
N MET A 636 11.60 -13.82 18.31
CA MET A 636 12.62 -13.49 19.32
C MET A 636 13.55 -12.35 18.88
N ASN A 637 14.05 -12.36 17.64
CA ASN A 637 14.82 -11.24 17.09
C ASN A 637 14.03 -9.93 17.12
N SER A 638 12.71 -9.96 16.85
CA SER A 638 11.84 -8.77 16.95
C SER A 638 11.41 -8.40 18.37
N HIS A 639 11.58 -9.29 19.34
CA HIS A 639 11.09 -9.13 20.70
C HIS A 639 12.03 -8.26 21.55
N PHE A 640 13.34 -8.51 21.52
CA PHE A 640 14.28 -7.90 22.46
C PHE A 640 14.42 -6.37 22.29
N PRO A 641 14.08 -5.55 23.30
CA PRO A 641 14.09 -4.09 23.20
C PRO A 641 15.47 -3.51 23.51
N LYS A 642 16.43 -3.69 22.58
CA LYS A 642 17.81 -3.18 22.74
C LYS A 642 17.86 -1.71 23.19
N SER A 643 17.09 -0.83 22.56
CA SER A 643 17.08 0.61 22.91
C SER A 643 16.50 0.87 24.30
N GLY A 644 15.51 0.09 24.73
CA GLY A 644 14.92 0.15 26.06
C GLY A 644 15.91 -0.27 27.14
N PHE A 645 16.51 -1.45 27.01
CA PHE A 645 17.50 -1.94 27.97
C PHE A 645 18.78 -1.10 28.00
N ILE A 646 19.28 -0.60 26.87
CA ILE A 646 20.41 0.34 26.83
C ILE A 646 20.08 1.61 27.64
N SER A 647 18.86 2.15 27.53
CA SER A 647 18.44 3.31 28.34
C SER A 647 18.38 2.99 29.83
N LEU A 648 17.78 1.85 30.20
CA LEU A 648 17.64 1.42 31.59
C LEU A 648 19.00 1.27 32.30
N ILE A 649 19.93 0.51 31.73
CA ILE A 649 21.23 0.25 32.37
C ILE A 649 22.17 1.46 32.38
N ILE A 650 21.99 2.41 31.46
CA ILE A 650 22.69 3.69 31.46
C ILE A 650 22.20 4.62 32.57
N ASN A 651 20.87 4.67 32.78
CA ASN A 651 20.21 5.49 33.79
C ASN A 651 20.37 4.91 35.21
N HIS A 652 20.35 3.57 35.32
CA HIS A 652 20.32 2.83 36.58
C HIS A 652 21.40 1.74 36.59
N GLU A 653 22.65 2.14 36.82
CA GLU A 653 23.82 1.24 36.76
C GLU A 653 23.72 0.02 37.70
N SER A 654 22.97 0.12 38.80
CA SER A 654 22.64 -0.97 39.72
C SER A 654 21.88 -2.13 39.07
N THR A 655 21.30 -1.94 37.88
CA THR A 655 20.63 -2.98 37.10
C THR A 655 21.57 -3.75 36.17
N LEU A 656 22.85 -3.35 36.05
CA LEU A 656 23.82 -4.02 35.19
C LEU A 656 23.95 -5.54 35.45
N PRO A 657 24.02 -6.05 36.71
CA PRO A 657 24.10 -7.50 36.94
C PRO A 657 22.86 -8.27 36.44
N LYS A 658 21.67 -7.66 36.52
CA LYS A 658 20.41 -8.24 36.00
C LYS A 658 20.41 -8.26 34.46
N MET A 659 21.09 -7.30 33.84
CA MET A 659 21.32 -7.26 32.40
C MET A 659 22.40 -8.25 31.94
N GLU A 660 23.46 -8.47 32.73
CA GLU A 660 24.45 -9.53 32.49
C GLU A 660 23.77 -10.91 32.55
N GLU A 661 23.00 -11.21 33.61
CA GLU A 661 22.21 -12.45 33.73
C GLU A 661 21.20 -12.64 32.56
N LEU A 662 20.45 -11.58 32.21
CA LEU A 662 19.49 -11.65 31.10
C LEU A 662 20.19 -11.84 29.74
N ALA A 663 21.38 -11.25 29.55
CA ALA A 663 22.14 -11.42 28.32
C ALA A 663 22.65 -12.85 28.15
N ASP A 664 23.09 -13.49 29.23
CA ASP A 664 23.54 -14.88 29.23
C ASP A 664 22.39 -15.82 28.84
N LYS A 665 21.21 -15.70 29.46
CA LYS A 665 20.04 -16.52 29.12
C LYS A 665 19.58 -16.36 27.66
N TYR A 666 19.64 -15.14 27.11
CA TYR A 666 19.34 -14.92 25.69
C TYR A 666 20.40 -15.56 24.78
N GLU A 667 21.69 -15.52 25.16
CA GLU A 667 22.78 -16.17 24.43
C GLU A 667 22.72 -17.70 24.47
N GLU A 668 22.37 -18.33 25.61
CA GLU A 668 22.13 -19.78 25.72
C GLU A 668 21.06 -20.29 24.72
N LYS A 669 20.08 -19.45 24.40
CA LYS A 669 19.05 -19.77 23.39
C LYS A 669 19.46 -19.41 21.95
N GLY A 670 20.64 -18.82 21.76
CA GLY A 670 21.25 -18.48 20.47
C GLY A 670 21.09 -17.02 20.04
N PHE A 671 20.75 -16.10 20.96
CA PHE A 671 20.40 -14.72 20.65
C PHE A 671 21.34 -13.71 21.33
N PRO A 672 22.40 -13.22 20.66
CA PRO A 672 23.36 -12.26 21.23
C PRO A 672 22.80 -10.85 21.50
N HIS A 673 21.48 -10.66 21.49
CA HIS A 673 20.82 -9.36 21.62
C HIS A 673 21.11 -8.66 22.97
N GLY A 674 21.27 -9.45 24.04
CA GLY A 674 21.72 -8.94 25.34
C GLY A 674 23.20 -8.54 25.34
N LYS A 675 24.10 -9.36 24.78
CA LYS A 675 25.53 -9.03 24.68
C LYS A 675 25.78 -7.75 23.87
N ILE A 676 25.02 -7.52 22.79
CA ILE A 676 25.07 -6.27 21.99
C ILE A 676 24.57 -5.05 22.78
N THR A 677 23.67 -5.27 23.76
CA THR A 677 23.17 -4.23 24.66
C THR A 677 24.22 -3.87 25.72
N LEU A 678 24.91 -4.87 26.28
CA LEU A 678 26.09 -4.68 27.15
C LEU A 678 27.25 -4.00 26.41
N TRP A 679 27.50 -4.38 25.14
CA TRP A 679 28.49 -3.72 24.29
C TRP A 679 28.20 -2.23 24.17
N ALA A 680 26.95 -1.86 23.85
CA ALA A 680 26.55 -0.46 23.71
C ALA A 680 26.69 0.32 25.03
N TYR A 681 26.39 -0.30 26.17
CA TYR A 681 26.59 0.29 27.49
C TYR A 681 28.07 0.56 27.78
N HIS A 682 28.95 -0.45 27.62
CA HIS A 682 30.38 -0.28 27.87
C HIS A 682 31.04 0.68 26.88
N PHE A 683 30.60 0.68 25.61
CA PHE A 683 31.04 1.66 24.62
C PHE A 683 30.62 3.08 25.01
N ALA A 684 29.37 3.30 25.45
CA ALA A 684 28.91 4.60 25.94
C ALA A 684 29.71 5.06 27.17
N LYS A 685 29.88 4.21 28.18
CA LYS A 685 30.65 4.46 29.41
C LYS A 685 32.18 4.49 29.21
N ASN A 686 32.68 4.35 27.97
CA ASN A 686 34.10 4.34 27.60
C ASN A 686 34.95 3.20 28.23
N ASN A 687 34.33 2.09 28.64
CA ASN A 687 35.03 0.88 29.08
C ASN A 687 35.50 0.08 27.85
N THR A 688 36.62 0.51 27.26
CA THR A 688 37.20 -0.06 26.03
C THR A 688 37.43 -1.56 26.11
N GLU A 689 38.01 -2.06 27.20
CA GLU A 689 38.32 -3.49 27.39
C GLU A 689 37.07 -4.38 27.30
N LYS A 690 36.06 -4.14 28.16
CA LYS A 690 34.78 -4.87 28.12
C LYS A 690 34.03 -4.66 26.80
N ALA A 691 34.15 -3.51 26.16
CA ALA A 691 33.57 -3.29 24.84
C ALA A 691 34.23 -4.18 23.78
N SER A 692 35.57 -4.21 23.69
CA SER A 692 36.31 -5.05 22.74
C SER A 692 36.06 -6.55 22.94
N GLN A 693 35.98 -7.02 24.19
CA GLN A 693 35.59 -8.41 24.50
C GLN A 693 34.21 -8.79 23.92
N LEU A 694 33.27 -7.84 23.86
CA LEU A 694 31.92 -8.05 23.36
C LEU A 694 31.77 -7.78 21.84
N GLU A 695 32.81 -7.30 21.14
CA GLU A 695 32.73 -7.01 19.70
C GLU A 695 32.46 -8.26 18.86
N GLN A 696 32.89 -9.45 19.32
CA GLN A 696 32.65 -10.73 18.64
C GLN A 696 31.15 -11.08 18.46
N HIS A 697 30.25 -10.49 19.24
CA HIS A 697 28.80 -10.74 19.16
C HIS A 697 28.08 -9.78 18.17
N LEU A 698 28.81 -8.81 17.60
CA LEU A 698 28.30 -7.86 16.61
C LEU A 698 28.35 -8.46 15.20
N SER A 699 27.19 -8.76 14.61
CA SER A 699 27.08 -9.24 13.22
C SER A 699 25.91 -8.58 12.49
N VAL A 700 25.89 -8.69 11.16
CA VAL A 700 24.76 -8.20 10.34
C VAL A 700 23.47 -8.94 10.73
N GLU A 701 23.56 -10.26 10.96
CA GLU A 701 22.43 -11.11 11.35
C GLU A 701 21.91 -10.78 12.76
N SER A 702 22.80 -10.42 13.69
CA SER A 702 22.42 -10.00 15.05
C SER A 702 21.88 -8.56 15.11
N GLY A 703 21.77 -7.88 13.97
CA GLY A 703 21.14 -6.56 13.82
C GLY A 703 22.11 -5.38 13.66
N GLY A 704 23.40 -5.65 13.47
CA GLY A 704 24.44 -4.64 13.22
C GLY A 704 24.77 -3.76 14.43
N LEU A 705 25.50 -2.68 14.16
CA LEU A 705 25.97 -1.76 15.20
C LEU A 705 24.79 -0.95 15.79
N PRO A 706 24.65 -0.83 17.14
CA PRO A 706 23.51 -0.16 17.80
C PRO A 706 23.60 1.38 17.76
N VAL A 707 23.81 1.95 16.57
CA VAL A 707 23.94 3.39 16.30
C VAL A 707 22.73 4.19 16.80
N GLY A 708 21.51 3.70 16.60
CA GLY A 708 20.26 4.39 16.99
C GLY A 708 20.13 4.63 18.51
N PRO A 709 20.26 3.59 19.35
CA PRO A 709 20.37 3.73 20.80
C PRO A 709 21.45 4.74 21.23
N LEU A 710 22.67 4.62 20.70
CA LEU A 710 23.78 5.51 21.07
C LEU A 710 23.53 6.98 20.66
N CYS A 711 22.95 7.22 19.48
CA CYS A 711 22.47 8.54 19.05
C CYS A 711 21.40 9.12 20.00
N THR A 712 20.55 8.26 20.55
CA THR A 712 19.51 8.66 21.52
C THR A 712 20.13 9.03 22.86
N HIS A 713 21.14 8.27 23.30
CA HIS A 713 21.93 8.57 24.49
C HIS A 713 22.66 9.92 24.37
N ILE A 714 23.42 10.14 23.29
CA ILE A 714 24.12 11.41 22.98
C ILE A 714 23.18 12.62 23.09
N LYS A 715 21.97 12.53 22.53
CA LYS A 715 20.95 13.60 22.61
C LYS A 715 20.39 13.84 24.01
N THR A 716 20.47 12.85 24.89
CA THR A 716 19.82 12.85 26.22
C THR A 716 20.81 13.28 27.31
N THR A 717 22.01 12.69 27.36
CA THR A 717 23.08 13.09 28.29
C THR A 717 23.90 14.29 27.81
N GLN A 718 23.72 14.70 26.55
CA GLN A 718 24.53 15.72 25.88
C GLN A 718 26.01 15.35 25.70
N ASP A 719 26.38 14.07 25.84
CA ASP A 719 27.75 13.61 25.59
C ASP A 719 28.11 13.68 24.09
N ALA A 720 28.61 14.84 23.68
CA ALA A 720 29.15 15.08 22.35
C ALA A 720 30.46 14.31 22.07
N SER A 721 31.17 13.79 23.09
CA SER A 721 32.45 13.07 22.90
C SER A 721 32.26 11.65 22.38
N LEU A 722 31.11 11.03 22.66
CA LEU A 722 30.75 9.71 22.16
C LEU A 722 30.45 9.71 20.64
N ALA A 723 30.03 10.85 20.07
CA ALA A 723 29.72 10.96 18.65
C ALA A 723 30.91 10.71 17.68
N PRO A 724 32.07 11.37 17.82
CA PRO A 724 33.24 11.06 16.98
C PRO A 724 33.77 9.64 17.22
N ARG A 725 33.75 9.14 18.47
CA ARG A 725 34.11 7.75 18.81
C ARG A 725 33.20 6.75 18.07
N LEU A 726 31.89 7.01 18.03
CA LEU A 726 30.92 6.19 17.29
C LEU A 726 31.15 6.27 15.77
N LEU A 727 31.43 7.45 15.22
CA LEU A 727 31.79 7.61 13.80
C LEU A 727 33.08 6.87 13.44
N GLN A 728 34.08 6.84 14.33
CA GLN A 728 35.28 6.03 14.15
C GLN A 728 34.95 4.53 14.13
N LYS A 729 34.21 4.02 15.14
CA LYS A 729 33.82 2.60 15.18
C LYS A 729 32.97 2.19 13.96
N MET A 730 32.17 3.11 13.42
CA MET A 730 31.43 2.91 12.16
C MET A 730 32.32 2.87 10.91
N LYS A 731 33.51 3.49 10.93
CA LYS A 731 34.53 3.36 9.87
C LYS A 731 35.37 2.09 10.02
N GLU A 732 35.60 1.62 11.25
CA GLU A 732 36.26 0.34 11.54
C GLU A 732 35.39 -0.87 11.15
N MET A 733 34.07 -0.74 11.25
CA MET A 733 33.10 -1.82 11.00
C MET A 733 32.00 -1.45 9.98
N PRO A 734 32.36 -1.04 8.74
CA PRO A 734 31.41 -0.53 7.77
C PRO A 734 30.35 -1.56 7.35
N GLN A 735 30.68 -2.85 7.39
CA GLN A 735 29.77 -3.97 7.11
C GLN A 735 28.60 -4.07 8.10
N LEU A 736 28.75 -3.53 9.31
CA LEU A 736 27.71 -3.55 10.36
C LEU A 736 26.79 -2.33 10.31
N VAL A 737 26.99 -1.43 9.34
CA VAL A 737 26.42 -0.08 9.31
C VAL A 737 25.67 0.17 7.99
N PRO A 738 24.33 0.23 8.00
CA PRO A 738 23.56 0.64 6.83
C PRO A 738 23.95 2.05 6.36
N ALA A 739 24.01 2.26 5.04
CA ALA A 739 24.36 3.54 4.43
C ALA A 739 23.44 4.69 4.95
N GLY A 740 24.01 5.88 5.11
CA GLY A 740 23.30 7.06 5.63
C GLY A 740 23.10 7.09 7.16
N ARG A 741 23.51 6.05 7.90
CA ARG A 741 23.49 6.06 9.38
C ARG A 741 24.41 7.09 10.01
N ASP A 742 25.50 7.44 9.32
CA ASP A 742 26.44 8.51 9.68
C ASP A 742 25.70 9.83 9.97
N MET A 743 24.73 10.20 9.12
CA MET A 743 23.95 11.42 9.26
C MET A 743 23.16 11.48 10.56
N ILE A 744 22.74 10.35 11.11
CA ILE A 744 22.02 10.29 12.40
C ILE A 744 23.00 10.57 13.56
N VAL A 745 24.28 10.21 13.44
CA VAL A 745 25.30 10.53 14.44
C VAL A 745 25.65 12.01 14.40
N TYR A 746 25.88 12.59 13.22
CA TYR A 746 26.11 14.04 13.08
C TYR A 746 24.90 14.87 13.57
N ASP A 747 23.68 14.45 13.23
CA ASP A 747 22.42 15.03 13.74
C ASP A 747 22.34 14.99 15.27
N SER A 748 22.89 13.95 15.90
CA SER A 748 22.94 13.81 17.36
C SER A 748 24.06 14.62 18.00
N TRP A 749 25.23 14.66 17.36
CA TRP A 749 26.40 15.43 17.79
C TRP A 749 26.08 16.93 17.81
N ILE A 750 25.54 17.46 16.70
CA ILE A 750 25.16 18.87 16.58
C ILE A 750 24.05 19.21 17.59
N ASN A 751 23.06 18.33 17.81
CA ASN A 751 21.99 18.57 18.79
C ASN A 751 22.52 18.59 20.23
N ALA A 752 23.47 17.71 20.58
CA ALA A 752 24.15 17.73 21.88
C ALA A 752 24.92 19.04 22.08
N LEU A 753 25.77 19.43 21.12
CA LEU A 753 26.54 20.67 21.18
C LEU A 753 25.65 21.92 21.29
N CYS A 754 24.53 21.98 20.58
CA CYS A 754 23.55 23.08 20.73
C CYS A 754 22.92 23.11 22.13
N ARG A 755 22.61 21.95 22.72
CA ARG A 755 22.04 21.87 24.08
C ARG A 755 23.03 22.27 25.17
N SER A 756 24.33 22.05 24.92
CA SER A 756 25.42 22.43 25.83
C SER A 756 25.98 23.84 25.59
N ASN A 757 25.27 24.72 24.86
CA ASN A 757 25.71 26.08 24.50
C ASN A 757 27.10 26.13 23.84
N LYS A 758 27.34 25.19 22.91
CA LYS A 758 28.55 25.05 22.09
C LYS A 758 28.20 25.13 20.59
N ALA A 759 27.34 26.06 20.19
CA ALA A 759 26.85 26.11 18.81
C ALA A 759 27.97 26.37 17.78
N LYS A 760 29.04 27.09 18.17
CA LYS A 760 30.28 27.20 17.37
C LYS A 760 30.89 25.85 16.99
N GLU A 761 31.00 24.93 17.95
CA GLU A 761 31.50 23.57 17.69
C GLU A 761 30.50 22.80 16.79
N GLY A 762 29.19 23.00 16.99
CA GLY A 762 28.14 22.45 16.14
C GLY A 762 28.22 22.93 14.68
N LEU A 763 28.63 24.18 14.45
CA LEU A 763 28.85 24.73 13.11
C LEU A 763 30.10 24.13 12.44
N GLN A 764 31.20 23.97 13.18
CA GLN A 764 32.39 23.27 12.68
C GLN A 764 32.07 21.81 12.30
N VAL A 765 31.27 21.10 13.10
CA VAL A 765 30.81 19.74 12.76
C VAL A 765 29.96 19.76 11.49
N LEU A 766 29.05 20.73 11.31
CA LEU A 766 28.30 20.89 10.06
C LEU A 766 29.23 21.13 8.86
N GLU A 767 30.23 22.01 8.99
CA GLU A 767 31.23 22.28 7.95
C GLU A 767 32.00 21.01 7.54
N THR A 768 32.31 20.09 8.47
CA THR A 768 32.92 18.79 8.09
C THR A 768 32.00 17.90 7.26
N VAL A 769 30.68 17.95 7.49
CA VAL A 769 29.69 17.20 6.68
C VAL A 769 29.54 17.83 5.29
N LEU A 770 29.53 19.16 5.21
CA LEU A 770 29.33 19.90 3.96
C LEU A 770 30.48 19.75 2.95
N LYS A 771 31.66 19.29 3.39
CA LYS A 771 32.76 18.87 2.49
C LYS A 771 32.41 17.68 1.58
N HIS A 772 31.38 16.91 1.94
CA HIS A 772 31.04 15.66 1.26
C HIS A 772 29.56 15.51 0.89
N LYS A 773 28.66 16.40 1.37
CA LYS A 773 27.21 16.34 1.15
C LYS A 773 26.60 17.74 1.06
N ASP A 774 25.68 17.95 0.11
CA ASP A 774 24.95 19.20 -0.05
C ASP A 774 24.02 19.49 1.16
N ILE A 775 23.96 20.75 1.61
CA ILE A 775 23.11 21.21 2.71
C ILE A 775 21.61 20.97 2.47
N ALA A 776 21.16 20.98 1.20
CA ALA A 776 19.76 20.66 0.88
C ALA A 776 19.39 19.20 1.18
N SER A 777 20.38 18.29 1.19
CA SER A 777 20.18 16.87 1.52
C SER A 777 20.11 16.58 3.03
N LEU A 778 20.48 17.56 3.88
CA LEU A 778 20.57 17.38 5.33
C LEU A 778 19.23 17.62 6.05
N ASN A 779 19.13 17.14 7.29
CA ASN A 779 17.94 17.29 8.11
C ASN A 779 17.65 18.77 8.43
N GLN A 780 16.68 19.35 7.73
CA GLN A 780 16.27 20.75 7.91
C GLN A 780 15.72 21.04 9.33
N GLY A 781 15.37 20.04 10.13
CA GLY A 781 15.06 20.21 11.56
C GLY A 781 16.32 20.50 12.40
N MET A 782 17.39 19.74 12.17
CA MET A 782 18.70 19.92 12.82
C MET A 782 19.31 21.28 12.50
N LEU A 783 19.29 21.67 11.22
CA LEU A 783 19.86 22.93 10.78
C LEU A 783 19.16 24.15 11.42
N ARG A 784 17.84 24.10 11.62
CA ARG A 784 17.10 25.17 12.34
C ARG A 784 17.43 25.22 13.83
N VAL A 785 17.66 24.07 14.48
CA VAL A 785 18.10 24.03 15.88
C VAL A 785 19.50 24.65 16.01
N LEU A 786 20.41 24.32 15.10
CA LEU A 786 21.75 24.93 15.07
C LEU A 786 21.70 26.43 14.78
N GLN A 787 20.89 26.88 13.80
CA GLN A 787 20.66 28.30 13.53
C GLN A 787 20.17 29.02 14.80
N GLN A 788 19.12 28.53 15.45
CA GLN A 788 18.56 29.13 16.67
C GLN A 788 19.54 29.12 17.85
N SER A 789 20.47 28.15 17.90
CA SER A 789 21.51 28.11 18.93
C SER A 789 22.62 29.13 18.66
N LEU A 790 23.05 29.29 17.40
CA LEU A 790 24.02 30.29 16.97
C LEU A 790 23.47 31.72 17.15
N GLU A 791 22.21 31.95 16.80
CA GLU A 791 21.53 33.25 16.96
C GLU A 791 21.48 33.68 18.44
N LYS A 792 21.26 32.74 19.38
CA LYS A 792 21.37 33.01 20.84
C LYS A 792 22.79 33.34 21.29
N GLU A 793 23.80 32.77 20.65
CA GLU A 793 25.22 33.09 20.87
C GLU A 793 25.68 34.37 20.13
N ASN A 794 24.75 35.12 19.51
CA ASN A 794 25.01 36.29 18.63
C ASN A 794 25.90 35.99 17.40
N ILE A 795 25.86 34.75 16.90
CA ILE A 795 26.59 34.30 15.73
C ILE A 795 25.62 34.17 14.55
N LYS A 796 25.94 34.82 13.43
CA LYS A 796 25.16 34.67 12.19
C LYS A 796 25.39 33.29 11.58
N PHE A 797 24.33 32.50 11.43
CA PHE A 797 24.40 31.24 10.67
C PHE A 797 24.74 31.54 9.19
N PRO A 798 25.80 30.92 8.61
CA PRO A 798 26.35 31.37 7.32
C PRO A 798 25.60 30.84 6.09
N TYR A 799 24.69 29.88 6.23
CA TYR A 799 24.00 29.23 5.11
C TYR A 799 22.53 29.63 4.98
N THR A 800 22.03 29.71 3.75
CA THR A 800 20.59 29.93 3.52
C THR A 800 19.84 28.61 3.64
N LEU A 801 19.03 28.45 4.70
CA LEU A 801 18.14 27.30 4.81
C LEU A 801 16.97 27.43 3.83
N SER A 802 16.62 26.30 3.20
CA SER A 802 15.46 26.26 2.31
C SER A 802 14.19 26.54 3.11
N GLN A 803 13.49 27.62 2.74
CA GLN A 803 12.23 27.98 3.40
C GLN A 803 11.24 26.83 3.23
N ARG A 804 10.52 26.50 4.32
CA ARG A 804 9.54 25.42 4.29
C ARG A 804 8.41 25.82 3.34
N THR A 805 8.40 25.24 2.14
CA THR A 805 7.27 25.32 1.22
C THR A 805 6.05 24.61 1.82
N GLY A 806 5.24 25.39 2.55
CA GLY A 806 3.81 25.31 2.28
C GLY A 806 3.57 25.63 0.81
N ALA A 807 2.44 25.18 0.26
CA ALA A 807 2.06 25.53 -1.12
C ALA A 807 2.10 27.07 -1.29
N GLN A 808 2.51 27.53 -2.48
CA GLN A 808 2.97 28.89 -2.73
C GLN A 808 2.10 29.98 -2.10
N VAL A 809 2.69 30.78 -1.21
CA VAL A 809 2.14 32.07 -0.77
C VAL A 809 3.16 33.15 -1.14
N ASN A 810 2.85 33.93 -2.17
CA ASN A 810 3.68 35.08 -2.56
C ASN A 810 3.58 36.20 -1.50
N LYS A 811 4.72 36.76 -1.10
CA LYS A 811 4.81 37.91 -0.19
C LYS A 811 4.96 39.22 -0.96
N VAL A 812 4.14 40.21 -0.59
CA VAL A 812 4.50 41.64 -0.49
C VAL A 812 3.61 42.27 0.61
N PRO A 813 3.97 43.42 1.23
CA PRO A 813 4.02 43.45 2.70
C PRO A 813 3.30 44.62 3.40
N SER A 814 2.99 44.45 4.69
CA SER A 814 2.78 45.57 5.64
C SER A 814 2.84 45.15 7.12
N SER A 815 3.70 45.84 7.88
CA SER A 815 3.57 46.32 9.29
C SER A 815 3.14 45.41 10.48
N SER A 816 3.44 45.94 11.69
CA SER A 816 2.86 45.65 13.02
C SER A 816 3.05 44.25 13.66
N SER A 817 4.26 44.04 14.18
CA SER A 817 4.58 43.77 15.61
C SER A 817 3.60 43.07 16.57
N SER A 818 4.20 42.20 17.41
CA SER A 818 3.79 41.75 18.78
C SER A 818 2.51 40.91 18.93
N SER A 819 2.44 39.93 19.84
CA SER A 819 3.46 39.39 20.77
C SER A 819 3.21 37.92 21.14
N SER A 820 4.28 37.21 21.50
CA SER A 820 4.26 35.85 22.04
C SER A 820 3.83 35.79 23.51
N SER A 821 3.26 34.66 23.93
CA SER A 821 3.21 34.27 25.34
C SER A 821 3.71 32.82 25.52
N SER A 822 4.70 32.65 26.40
CA SER A 822 5.26 31.35 26.77
C SER A 822 5.72 31.37 28.22
N SER A 823 5.52 30.25 28.93
CA SER A 823 6.16 29.90 30.21
C SER A 823 6.17 30.97 31.31
N SER A 824 5.28 30.81 32.29
CA SER A 824 5.37 31.46 33.59
C SER A 824 6.67 31.13 34.33
N SER A 825 7.30 32.12 34.95
CA SER A 825 8.27 31.98 36.06
C SER A 825 8.37 33.34 36.75
N ASP A 826 8.16 33.38 38.07
CA ASP A 826 8.05 34.63 38.83
C ASP A 826 9.41 35.27 39.16
N SER A 827 9.47 36.60 39.14
CA SER A 827 10.42 37.44 39.88
C SER A 827 9.92 38.90 39.88
N GLU A 828 10.26 39.66 40.92
CA GLU A 828 9.53 40.89 41.27
C GLU A 828 10.14 42.20 40.74
N ASN A 829 9.27 43.22 40.69
CA ASN A 829 9.47 44.59 41.22
C ASN A 829 9.76 45.79 40.28
N SER A 830 9.22 46.94 40.73
CA SER A 830 9.65 48.34 40.53
C SER A 830 9.76 48.97 39.12
N SER A 831 8.60 49.45 38.63
CA SER A 831 8.28 50.88 38.41
C SER A 831 9.06 51.82 37.44
N SER A 832 8.28 52.74 36.84
CA SER A 832 8.64 54.07 36.28
C SER A 832 9.29 54.12 34.88
N SER A 833 9.23 55.21 34.10
CA SER A 833 8.10 56.12 33.73
C SER A 833 8.59 57.16 32.69
N SER A 834 7.67 57.78 31.92
CA SER A 834 7.88 58.99 31.06
C SER A 834 8.79 58.81 29.82
N SER A 835 8.78 59.66 28.78
CA SER A 835 7.72 60.46 28.11
C SER A 835 8.28 61.07 26.81
N SER A 836 7.45 61.73 25.99
CA SER A 836 7.79 62.75 24.95
C SER A 836 8.67 62.33 23.75
N SER A 837 8.63 63.01 22.58
CA SER A 837 7.53 63.57 21.75
C SER A 837 8.13 64.24 20.50
N ASP A 838 7.53 64.01 19.32
CA ASP A 838 7.58 64.85 18.08
C ASP A 838 8.97 65.08 17.41
N ASN A 839 9.15 65.43 16.11
CA ASN A 839 8.24 65.96 15.09
C ASN A 839 8.83 65.85 13.64
N ASN A 840 7.99 65.91 12.59
CA ASN A 840 8.26 66.41 11.20
C ASN A 840 9.34 65.76 10.26
N SER A 841 9.29 65.86 8.92
CA SER A 841 8.21 66.17 7.94
C SER A 841 8.57 65.96 6.44
N SER A 842 7.54 65.79 5.59
CA SER A 842 7.34 66.36 4.20
C SER A 842 8.06 65.86 2.90
N ASN A 843 7.30 65.97 1.78
CA ASN A 843 7.67 66.14 0.34
C ASN A 843 8.25 64.97 -0.52
N GLU A 844 8.03 64.87 -1.85
CA GLU A 844 6.97 65.39 -2.76
C GLU A 844 6.88 64.68 -4.18
N LYS A 845 5.67 64.65 -4.78
CA LYS A 845 5.27 64.70 -6.23
C LYS A 845 5.93 63.89 -7.39
N SER A 846 5.03 63.30 -8.22
CA SER A 846 5.00 63.29 -9.73
C SER A 846 5.88 62.34 -10.58
N LYS A 847 5.60 62.03 -11.89
CA LYS A 847 4.34 61.76 -12.68
C LYS A 847 4.65 61.47 -14.19
N ARG A 848 4.02 60.44 -14.83
CA ARG A 848 3.66 60.23 -16.29
C ARG A 848 3.55 58.71 -16.59
N LYS A 849 2.59 58.06 -17.30
CA LYS A 849 1.60 58.35 -18.39
C LYS A 849 2.22 58.32 -19.82
N VAL A 850 1.67 57.78 -20.93
CA VAL A 850 0.30 57.46 -21.49
C VAL A 850 0.39 56.21 -22.43
N GLY A 851 -0.62 55.40 -22.84
CA GLY A 851 -2.02 55.19 -22.40
C GLY A 851 -3.14 55.20 -23.49
N GLY A 852 -3.46 54.07 -24.18
CA GLY A 852 -4.65 53.91 -25.07
C GLY A 852 -4.62 52.67 -26.03
N LYS A 853 -5.66 52.30 -26.82
CA LYS A 853 -7.10 52.69 -26.88
C LYS A 853 -7.94 51.83 -27.89
N HIS A 854 -9.25 51.64 -27.64
CA HIS A 854 -10.34 51.23 -28.60
C HIS A 854 -10.27 49.80 -29.23
N HIS A 855 -11.32 49.18 -29.83
CA HIS A 855 -12.72 49.59 -30.17
C HIS A 855 -13.71 48.38 -30.06
N ALA A 856 -14.99 48.56 -30.42
CA ALA A 856 -16.05 47.52 -30.37
C ALA A 856 -16.97 47.57 -31.63
N LYS A 857 -17.78 46.53 -31.88
CA LYS A 857 -18.90 46.55 -32.85
C LYS A 857 -19.88 45.38 -32.71
N ASP A 858 -21.17 45.66 -32.87
CA ASP A 858 -22.28 44.71 -32.91
C ASP A 858 -22.62 44.22 -34.33
N CYS A 859 -23.41 43.15 -34.45
CA CYS A 859 -24.35 42.95 -35.57
C CYS A 859 -25.40 41.87 -35.24
N ALA A 860 -26.67 42.08 -35.61
CA ALA A 860 -27.75 41.11 -35.44
C ALA A 860 -28.80 41.22 -36.56
N SER A 861 -29.38 40.10 -37.01
CA SER A 861 -30.55 40.04 -37.92
C SER A 861 -31.15 38.62 -38.01
N ASN A 862 -32.46 38.53 -37.82
CA ASN A 862 -33.52 37.96 -38.71
C ASN A 862 -33.18 36.83 -39.73
N ASP A 863 -34.12 35.95 -40.15
CA ASP A 863 -35.59 35.96 -39.98
C ASP A 863 -36.25 34.55 -39.96
N LYS A 864 -37.59 34.51 -39.89
CA LYS A 864 -38.46 33.34 -39.64
C LYS A 864 -38.61 32.36 -40.82
N TYR A 865 -38.80 31.07 -40.50
CA TYR A 865 -39.82 30.15 -41.05
C TYR A 865 -40.12 29.07 -39.97
N GLY A 866 -41.26 28.39 -39.91
CA GLY A 866 -42.46 28.52 -40.76
C GLY A 866 -43.35 27.27 -40.76
N SER A 867 -43.96 26.93 -39.62
CA SER A 867 -45.06 25.96 -39.43
C SER A 867 -45.05 24.63 -40.20
N ASN A 868 -45.00 23.51 -39.46
CA ASN A 868 -46.03 22.49 -39.68
C ASN A 868 -46.38 21.70 -38.41
N ARG A 869 -47.66 21.33 -38.29
CA ARG A 869 -48.25 20.51 -37.22
C ARG A 869 -48.95 19.30 -37.87
N ASP A 870 -49.46 18.41 -37.02
CA ASP A 870 -50.51 17.43 -37.35
C ASP A 870 -50.18 16.34 -38.39
N ALA A 871 -49.27 15.44 -37.99
CA ALA A 871 -49.27 14.04 -38.42
C ALA A 871 -49.03 13.13 -37.20
N TYR A 872 -49.43 11.85 -37.29
CA TYR A 872 -49.26 10.81 -36.26
C TYR A 872 -49.87 11.10 -34.88
N ARG A 873 -51.22 11.11 -34.85
CA ARG A 873 -52.02 11.02 -33.61
C ARG A 873 -52.92 9.78 -33.55
N HIS A 874 -52.46 8.67 -34.13
CA HIS A 874 -53.04 7.33 -33.99
C HIS A 874 -51.92 6.29 -33.72
N ASP A 875 -52.34 5.08 -33.31
CA ASP A 875 -51.58 3.82 -33.11
C ASP A 875 -51.10 3.45 -31.69
N ASN A 876 -50.79 4.40 -30.81
CA ASN A 876 -50.39 4.08 -29.42
C ASN A 876 -51.60 3.74 -28.51
N LYS A 877 -52.33 2.67 -28.84
CA LYS A 877 -53.39 2.08 -28.00
C LYS A 877 -53.48 0.54 -28.02
N HIS A 878 -52.53 -0.17 -28.64
CA HIS A 878 -52.58 -1.64 -28.77
C HIS A 878 -51.36 -2.43 -28.24
N GLN A 879 -50.42 -1.78 -27.54
CA GLN A 879 -49.21 -2.43 -26.99
C GLN A 879 -49.10 -2.42 -25.46
N LEU A 880 -50.20 -2.26 -24.73
CA LEU A 880 -50.22 -2.30 -23.25
C LEU A 880 -50.73 -3.63 -22.66
N ASP A 881 -51.57 -4.38 -23.37
CA ASP A 881 -52.17 -5.61 -22.82
C ASP A 881 -51.26 -6.85 -22.96
N THR A 882 -50.31 -6.86 -23.91
CA THR A 882 -49.50 -8.05 -24.24
C THR A 882 -48.31 -8.33 -23.31
N MET A 883 -48.06 -7.49 -22.29
CA MET A 883 -47.01 -7.73 -21.30
C MET A 883 -47.47 -8.46 -20.02
N HIS A 884 -48.77 -8.60 -19.78
CA HIS A 884 -49.26 -9.17 -18.51
C HIS A 884 -49.23 -10.71 -18.43
N ASP A 885 -49.37 -11.43 -19.55
CA ASP A 885 -49.45 -12.91 -19.53
C ASP A 885 -48.10 -13.63 -19.37
N ARG A 886 -46.97 -13.02 -19.78
CA ARG A 886 -45.64 -13.66 -19.74
C ARG A 886 -45.08 -13.92 -18.33
N ARG A 887 -45.87 -13.72 -17.27
CA ARG A 887 -45.52 -14.05 -15.88
C ARG A 887 -46.16 -15.34 -15.33
N ARG A 888 -46.94 -16.09 -16.11
CA ARG A 888 -47.54 -17.38 -15.66
C ARG A 888 -46.75 -18.64 -16.06
N ASP A 889 -46.10 -18.66 -17.22
CA ASP A 889 -45.58 -19.91 -17.81
C ASP A 889 -44.18 -20.38 -17.35
N ARG A 890 -43.80 -20.13 -16.09
CA ARG A 890 -42.52 -20.62 -15.52
C ARG A 890 -42.61 -21.27 -14.12
N SER A 891 -43.81 -21.53 -13.60
CA SER A 891 -44.00 -22.29 -12.35
C SER A 891 -44.49 -23.74 -12.54
N MET A 892 -44.50 -24.26 -13.77
CA MET A 892 -44.98 -25.62 -14.09
C MET A 892 -43.96 -26.44 -14.90
N ASN A 893 -42.92 -26.97 -14.23
CA ASN A 893 -42.37 -28.30 -14.54
C ASN A 893 -41.26 -28.72 -13.56
N ARG A 894 -41.64 -29.50 -12.53
CA ARG A 894 -40.99 -30.75 -12.06
C ARG A 894 -41.53 -31.11 -10.67
N ASP A 895 -42.64 -31.84 -10.70
CA ASP A 895 -43.21 -32.53 -9.54
C ASP A 895 -43.25 -34.03 -9.85
N ASN A 896 -43.20 -34.88 -8.82
CA ASN A 896 -43.07 -36.36 -8.88
C ASN A 896 -41.72 -36.87 -9.45
N SER A 897 -41.14 -37.94 -8.91
CA SER A 897 -41.80 -39.12 -8.29
C SER A 897 -41.25 -39.57 -6.93
N ASP A 898 -42.20 -40.07 -6.11
CA ASP A 898 -42.08 -41.08 -5.04
C ASP A 898 -41.24 -40.75 -3.77
N ARG A 899 -41.90 -40.46 -2.64
CA ARG A 899 -42.60 -41.37 -1.67
C ARG A 899 -41.60 -42.12 -0.77
N CYS A 900 -41.71 -42.11 0.56
CA CYS A 900 -42.95 -42.33 1.33
C CYS A 900 -42.85 -41.91 2.82
N ARG A 901 -43.92 -41.27 3.33
CA ARG A 901 -44.61 -41.48 4.65
C ARG A 901 -43.74 -41.67 5.92
N ARG A 902 -43.97 -40.91 7.01
CA ARG A 902 -45.25 -40.83 7.75
C ARG A 902 -45.38 -39.58 8.62
N ASP A 903 -46.54 -38.93 8.57
CA ASP A 903 -47.01 -38.00 9.60
C ASP A 903 -47.52 -38.73 10.85
N ARG A 904 -47.52 -38.05 12.01
CA ARG A 904 -48.75 -37.66 12.75
C ARG A 904 -48.46 -37.10 14.16
N ASN A 905 -48.93 -35.87 14.39
CA ASN A 905 -49.52 -35.33 15.62
C ASN A 905 -48.59 -35.23 16.87
N ALA A 906 -48.88 -34.43 17.92
CA ALA A 906 -50.06 -33.61 18.23
C ALA A 906 -49.68 -32.28 18.91
N GLU A 907 -50.68 -31.44 19.21
CA GLU A 907 -50.57 -30.34 20.20
C GLU A 907 -50.29 -30.88 21.63
N GLY A 908 -49.85 -30.09 22.62
CA GLY A 908 -49.55 -28.67 22.66
C GLY A 908 -50.45 -27.84 23.61
N ASN A 909 -50.22 -27.88 24.93
CA ASN A 909 -50.70 -26.85 25.87
C ASN A 909 -50.16 -27.01 27.32
N ARG A 910 -49.90 -25.87 27.98
CA ARG A 910 -50.03 -25.52 29.44
C ARG A 910 -49.34 -26.47 30.47
N GLY A 911 -48.73 -26.00 31.56
CA GLY A 911 -49.08 -24.93 32.50
C GLY A 911 -49.16 -25.57 33.91
N ASP A 912 -48.98 -24.90 35.05
CA ASP A 912 -49.03 -23.47 35.37
C ASP A 912 -48.39 -23.23 36.78
N ARG A 913 -48.10 -21.96 37.15
CA ARG A 913 -47.83 -21.44 38.54
C ARG A 913 -46.60 -21.94 39.35
N SER A 914 -46.10 -21.23 40.37
CA SER A 914 -46.07 -19.76 40.69
C SER A 914 -45.21 -19.49 41.94
N THR A 915 -44.89 -18.20 42.21
CA THR A 915 -44.61 -17.59 43.56
C THR A 915 -43.43 -18.13 44.42
N GLU A 916 -42.80 -17.38 45.34
CA GLU A 916 -42.50 -15.94 45.52
C GLU A 916 -41.39 -15.83 46.62
N ARG A 917 -40.83 -14.64 46.87
CA ARG A 917 -40.10 -14.19 48.09
C ARG A 917 -38.70 -14.73 48.40
N SER A 918 -37.80 -13.74 48.42
CA SER A 918 -36.47 -13.71 49.01
C SER A 918 -36.39 -13.99 50.52
N ARG A 919 -35.31 -14.64 50.98
CA ARG A 919 -34.24 -14.10 51.87
C ARG A 919 -33.26 -15.19 52.38
N SER A 920 -32.03 -14.79 52.68
CA SER A 920 -30.92 -15.57 53.29
C SER A 920 -31.15 -15.78 54.82
N PRO A 921 -30.34 -16.55 55.63
CA PRO A 921 -28.85 -16.61 55.60
C PRO A 921 -28.07 -17.88 56.11
N GLN A 922 -26.75 -17.87 55.83
CA GLN A 922 -25.59 -18.32 56.65
C GLN A 922 -25.44 -19.70 57.39
N ARG A 923 -24.32 -20.38 57.02
CA ARG A 923 -23.17 -20.88 57.86
C ARG A 923 -23.13 -22.29 58.50
N ASN A 924 -21.86 -22.78 58.58
CA ASN A 924 -21.23 -23.76 59.50
C ASN A 924 -21.47 -25.27 59.28
N ARG A 925 -20.54 -26.22 59.60
CA ARG A 925 -19.05 -26.25 59.75
C ARG A 925 -18.60 -27.72 60.03
N ARG A 926 -17.27 -28.03 59.98
CA ARG A 926 -16.56 -29.21 60.59
C ARG A 926 -16.73 -30.60 59.91
N ASP A 927 -15.87 -31.61 60.07
CA ASP A 927 -14.38 -31.74 60.28
C ASP A 927 -13.94 -33.24 60.17
N ARG A 928 -12.61 -33.51 60.23
CA ARG A 928 -11.91 -34.83 60.47
C ARG A 928 -11.71 -35.83 59.31
N SER A 929 -10.75 -36.78 59.32
CA SER A 929 -9.26 -36.74 59.56
C SER A 929 -8.59 -38.14 59.58
N ALA A 930 -7.40 -38.31 58.97
CA ALA A 930 -6.30 -39.25 59.35
C ALA A 930 -6.51 -40.80 59.24
N GLU A 931 -5.49 -41.70 59.12
CA GLU A 931 -4.04 -41.68 58.77
C GLU A 931 -3.44 -43.14 58.73
N ARG A 932 -2.25 -43.36 58.10
CA ARG A 932 -1.33 -44.57 58.16
C ARG A 932 -1.79 -45.86 57.42
N ASN A 933 -0.92 -46.84 57.07
CA ASN A 933 0.52 -47.07 57.36
C ASN A 933 1.31 -47.78 56.20
N ARG A 934 2.62 -48.08 56.39
CA ARG A 934 3.60 -48.59 55.40
C ARG A 934 3.93 -50.11 55.48
N ARG A 935 4.55 -50.63 54.38
CA ARG A 935 5.64 -51.67 54.25
C ARG A 935 5.27 -52.90 53.36
N ASP A 936 6.20 -53.71 52.82
CA ASP A 936 7.51 -53.52 52.15
C ASP A 936 8.03 -54.91 51.63
N ARG A 937 8.96 -54.96 50.65
CA ARG A 937 9.77 -56.13 50.18
C ARG A 937 9.04 -57.32 49.49
N SER A 938 9.67 -58.22 48.70
CA SER A 938 10.83 -58.18 47.76
C SER A 938 11.04 -59.54 47.04
N THR A 939 11.39 -59.57 45.73
CA THR A 939 11.96 -60.73 44.97
C THR A 939 11.05 -62.00 44.87
N ASP A 940 11.22 -63.07 44.07
CA ASP A 940 11.98 -63.47 42.84
C ASP A 940 11.29 -64.77 42.26
N ARG A 941 11.61 -65.46 41.14
CA ARG A 941 12.68 -65.40 40.11
C ARG A 941 12.23 -66.02 38.75
N ILE A 942 12.78 -65.51 37.63
CA ILE A 942 13.12 -66.13 36.32
C ILE A 942 12.54 -67.53 35.94
N ARG A 943 11.86 -67.63 34.78
CA ARG A 943 12.25 -68.51 33.65
C ARG A 943 11.55 -68.16 32.30
N ASN A 944 12.27 -68.38 31.21
CA ASN A 944 11.84 -68.25 29.80
C ASN A 944 11.91 -69.66 29.16
N PRO A 945 11.20 -69.97 28.06
CA PRO A 945 11.86 -69.82 26.75
C PRO A 945 10.97 -69.47 25.53
N GLN A 946 11.68 -69.01 24.50
CA GLN A 946 11.37 -68.89 23.05
C GLN A 946 11.17 -70.28 22.36
N PRO A 947 10.90 -70.45 21.03
CA PRO A 947 11.21 -69.51 19.90
C PRO A 947 10.27 -69.47 18.64
N ASN A 948 10.69 -68.64 17.65
CA ASN A 948 10.62 -68.84 16.18
C ASN A 948 9.26 -68.75 15.43
N ARG A 949 9.07 -67.80 14.49
CA ARG A 949 9.38 -67.80 13.01
C ARG A 949 8.18 -68.29 12.15
N ARG A 950 7.98 -67.90 10.87
CA ARG A 950 8.78 -67.16 9.85
C ARG A 950 7.87 -66.62 8.71
N ASP A 951 8.38 -65.67 7.89
CA ASP A 951 8.22 -65.49 6.40
C ASP A 951 6.83 -65.74 5.70
N ARG A 952 6.43 -65.10 4.57
CA ARG A 952 6.92 -63.99 3.73
C ARG A 952 5.86 -63.56 2.68
N SER A 953 6.03 -62.35 2.13
CA SER A 953 5.64 -61.86 0.79
C SER A 953 4.26 -62.21 0.18
N ALA A 954 3.45 -61.16 0.00
CA ALA A 954 3.02 -60.71 -1.32
C ALA A 954 3.33 -59.20 -1.43
#